data_AF-A0AB37ZL33-F1
#
_entry.id   AF-A0AB37ZL33-F1
#
_cell.length_a   1.000
_cell.length_b   1.000
_cell.length_c   1.000
_cell.angle_alpha   90.00
_cell.angle_beta   90.00
_cell.angle_gamma   90.00
#
_symmetry.space_group_name_H-M   'P 1'
#
loop_
_entity.id
_entity.type
_entity.pdbx_description
1 polymer ?
#
loop_
_entity_poly.entity_id
_entity_poly.type
_entity_poly.pdbx_seq_one_letter_code
_entity_poly.pdbx_strand_id
1 'polypeptide(L)'
;MTQTPPSLDFNLSTPSPVPTTPGDTWPEASAALKRLDELRTLLARELDALPRAGEALLSALDNDDVSEREPEIVSLLQQIDDYWTAPGETGESRRDRLLPALQRAVYDEVHVRIHERDFDSGYLACLPEAPEQAQGPALACSTVWVQLHDDEQIEMAGVLVISQGQGRTLLMLPGLGITAFATPPMMAKTLAQWLNTPTLRDALFSSAERQHQDRLAEIAQDADLYLEPFTAADVQLQPVTTAPFLHAFDRLLNKQRNDIRYACEQHGTADRLTRQSQIQQAIDMPGLLGPAAMLELRELTNRQRQYQRNLPEWMKIASEADLQTYARHLQRYDAAHAAMLSVLGSAASPERFAEMQLRARLANDLGHDLDPRALIIDTRRTLPATSETYHVTLPLTELALYGLHPGDETAGSDFLDQTVITLDGQPLDAAYSTLSPTYLAGVIDELDLRAVFGNFQREACQQEHNQRMLRALARVRMTTLGWAAKMQGHIQPDDFAIVEALTSTAASAPDPTVRVQQIKLNDRNVVARLLVFRKQDAQGQTQRLIMFASEAPGQQYFKAFDTDTQLLHEVVGWTASPAMMAWLLDQVAVAARPELAAQLTALSEKPQPAKDFLQFIDHPDCETALRSFTDEQTRVLLSEQARHTPDWYLRASRAQRRELLALERAIDGALGNYQAQPHTRVQSFQDYVHQRASQQIGKLLGVPAGTVDPDLIVITSERETLTYTDMLLNGYNDSIDPLRTSAATDATFSGPPGIDLSALSPAAVAGSVRGQWLADEYIALIRNTLLNSENDGYAYRRQCSVMITQLQMKAAALRCLLKGHIERTQYVWLKQSLDNAHLSDSASRERYPLYPLQIHVDKPLIASGLTDVDQLVIPGPLLTHIETVQGCLVILPTQIRHAALLYTPQAPDGIEFRLFSDFVSSLDSEGMIDYYKDRCRIKARRTLSFFLRDMQKGNANKPPVIPKAFISDVADTCFNRPLERRLRDVEETTTGRNDMLAKLIWVSVEIIATALTLPFPPASFAVGSLISLHDSGQALVALSAGDRERATS
;
A
#
# COMPACT_ATOMS: atom_id res chain seq x y z
N MET A 1 -7.44 -14.62 30.59
CA MET A 1 -7.47 -13.17 30.87
C MET A 1 -6.13 -12.79 31.50
N THR A 2 -5.17 -12.46 30.67
CA THR A 2 -3.79 -12.11 31.08
C THR A 2 -3.72 -10.61 31.27
N GLN A 3 -3.74 -10.15 32.53
CA GLN A 3 -3.45 -8.76 32.86
C GLN A 3 -1.99 -8.46 32.49
N THR A 4 -1.81 -7.58 31.52
CA THR A 4 -0.55 -6.95 31.18
C THR A 4 0.00 -6.22 32.42
N PRO A 5 1.28 -6.39 32.81
CA PRO A 5 1.83 -5.63 33.93
C PRO A 5 1.90 -4.12 33.58
N PRO A 6 1.66 -3.22 34.54
CA PRO A 6 1.69 -1.78 34.32
C PRO A 6 3.12 -1.29 34.02
N SER A 7 3.23 -0.34 33.10
CA SER A 7 4.46 0.32 32.68
C SER A 7 5.15 1.03 33.85
N LEU A 8 6.44 0.72 34.08
CA LEU A 8 7.30 1.41 35.04
C LEU A 8 7.73 2.76 34.44
N ASP A 9 7.08 3.85 34.84
CA ASP A 9 7.46 5.22 34.45
C ASP A 9 8.73 5.65 35.21
N PHE A 10 9.84 5.72 34.49
CA PHE A 10 11.07 6.35 34.93
C PHE A 10 11.20 7.75 34.33
N ASN A 11 10.85 8.78 35.12
CA ASN A 11 11.16 10.19 34.89
C ASN A 11 10.77 10.79 33.53
N LEU A 12 9.66 11.54 33.52
CA LEU A 12 9.42 12.64 32.57
C LEU A 12 10.44 13.76 32.80
N SER A 13 11.65 13.61 32.26
CA SER A 13 12.58 14.72 32.05
C SER A 13 12.50 15.19 30.59
N THR A 14 12.52 16.51 30.42
CA THR A 14 12.55 17.30 29.18
C THR A 14 13.17 16.62 27.94
N PRO A 15 12.64 16.86 26.72
CA PRO A 15 13.08 16.19 25.49
C PRO A 15 14.51 16.61 25.15
N SER A 16 15.47 15.76 25.50
CA SER A 16 16.83 15.84 24.95
C SER A 16 16.90 14.99 23.68
N PRO A 17 17.63 15.42 22.64
CA PRO A 17 17.76 14.68 21.39
C PRO A 17 18.36 13.30 21.67
N VAL A 18 17.60 12.25 21.35
CA VAL A 18 18.01 10.87 21.61
C VAL A 18 19.10 10.48 20.59
N PRO A 19 20.33 10.14 21.02
CA PRO A 19 21.42 9.82 20.09
C PRO A 19 21.19 8.51 19.32
N THR A 20 21.81 8.41 18.13
CA THR A 20 21.90 7.16 17.36
C THR A 20 22.70 6.09 18.12
N THR A 21 22.23 4.84 18.06
CA THR A 21 22.92 3.68 18.65
C THR A 21 24.28 3.48 17.97
N PRO A 22 25.38 3.38 18.72
CA PRO A 22 26.73 3.29 18.17
C PRO A 22 26.98 1.91 17.52
N GLY A 23 27.52 1.91 16.30
CA GLY A 23 27.83 0.67 15.56
C GLY A 23 28.91 -0.19 16.22
N ASP A 24 29.83 0.44 16.97
CA ASP A 24 31.01 -0.22 17.52
C ASP A 24 30.71 -1.21 18.66
N THR A 25 29.60 -1.05 19.37
CA THR A 25 29.17 -1.95 20.47
C THR A 25 28.13 -2.99 20.04
N TRP A 26 27.70 -2.95 18.77
CA TRP A 26 26.65 -3.82 18.23
C TRP A 26 27.00 -5.32 18.25
N PRO A 27 28.22 -5.77 17.87
CA PRO A 27 28.53 -7.20 17.87
C PRO A 27 28.45 -7.83 19.26
N GLU A 28 28.95 -7.13 20.28
CA GLU A 28 28.92 -7.60 21.67
C GLU A 28 27.50 -7.61 22.24
N ALA A 29 26.72 -6.55 22.03
CA ALA A 29 25.33 -6.47 22.48
C ALA A 29 24.44 -7.51 21.79
N SER A 30 24.65 -7.77 20.50
CA SER A 30 23.94 -8.82 19.76
C SER A 30 24.24 -10.21 20.31
N ALA A 31 25.51 -10.51 20.56
CA ALA A 31 25.92 -11.78 21.17
C ALA A 31 25.39 -11.94 22.61
N ALA A 32 25.36 -10.85 23.39
CA ALA A 32 24.79 -10.83 24.74
C ALA A 32 23.28 -11.09 24.72
N LEU A 33 22.54 -10.42 23.83
CA LEU A 33 21.10 -10.62 23.69
C LEU A 33 20.75 -12.06 23.29
N LYS A 34 21.53 -12.66 22.39
CA LYS A 34 21.37 -14.07 22.01
C LYS A 34 21.52 -15.01 23.21
N ARG A 35 22.53 -14.80 24.06
CA ARG A 35 22.74 -15.62 25.27
C ARG A 35 21.62 -15.44 26.30
N LEU A 36 21.10 -14.23 26.46
CA LEU A 36 19.94 -13.97 27.32
C LEU A 36 18.69 -14.73 26.82
N ASP A 37 18.49 -14.80 25.51
CA ASP A 37 17.38 -15.55 24.91
C ASP A 37 17.55 -17.08 25.05
N GLU A 38 18.77 -17.58 24.88
CA GLU A 38 19.12 -18.98 25.14
C GLU A 38 18.83 -19.35 26.61
N LEU A 39 19.19 -18.48 27.55
CA LEU A 39 18.88 -18.67 28.97
C LEU A 39 17.39 -18.59 29.27
N ARG A 40 16.65 -17.65 28.66
CA ARG A 40 15.18 -17.58 28.75
C ARG A 40 14.54 -18.91 28.37
N THR A 41 14.97 -19.48 27.25
CA THR A 41 14.45 -20.75 26.72
C THR A 41 14.83 -21.95 27.58
N LEU A 42 16.03 -21.92 28.19
CA LEU A 42 16.46 -22.95 29.13
C LEU A 42 15.61 -22.90 30.41
N LEU A 43 15.46 -21.72 31.03
CA LEU A 43 14.72 -21.56 32.28
C LEU A 43 13.23 -21.85 32.12
N ALA A 44 12.60 -21.44 31.01
CA ALA A 44 11.20 -21.77 30.74
C ALA A 44 10.96 -23.29 30.78
N ARG A 45 11.86 -24.09 30.19
CA ARG A 45 11.78 -25.55 30.22
C ARG A 45 11.96 -26.13 31.63
N GLU A 46 12.86 -25.57 32.43
CA GLU A 46 13.08 -26.03 33.80
C GLU A 46 11.91 -25.64 34.72
N LEU A 47 11.26 -24.49 34.50
CA LEU A 47 10.08 -24.08 35.25
C LEU A 47 8.85 -24.92 34.88
N ASP A 48 8.64 -25.22 33.60
CA ASP A 48 7.54 -26.08 33.14
C ASP A 48 7.60 -27.50 33.73
N ALA A 49 8.81 -27.97 34.04
CA ALA A 49 9.08 -29.30 34.59
C ALA A 49 9.10 -29.35 36.13
N LEU A 50 8.82 -28.24 36.83
CA LEU A 50 8.69 -28.23 38.29
C LEU A 50 7.56 -29.17 38.77
N PRO A 51 7.73 -29.84 39.93
CA PRO A 51 6.66 -30.57 40.60
C PRO A 51 5.41 -29.71 40.78
N ARG A 52 4.23 -30.28 40.51
CA ARG A 52 2.93 -29.60 40.66
C ARG A 52 2.19 -30.14 41.88
N ALA A 53 1.23 -29.36 42.37
CA ALA A 53 0.31 -29.81 43.42
C ALA A 53 -0.51 -31.03 42.94
N GLY A 54 -0.35 -32.17 43.61
CA GLY A 54 -1.09 -33.40 43.32
C GLY A 54 -2.52 -33.39 43.86
N GLU A 55 -3.37 -34.29 43.36
CA GLU A 55 -4.75 -34.46 43.83
C GLU A 55 -4.84 -34.82 45.31
N ALA A 56 -3.84 -35.52 45.87
CA ALA A 56 -3.77 -35.85 47.30
C ALA A 56 -3.68 -34.58 48.16
N LEU A 57 -2.74 -33.68 47.84
CA LEU A 57 -2.61 -32.38 48.50
C LEU A 57 -3.88 -31.55 48.34
N LEU A 58 -4.42 -31.42 47.12
CA LEU A 58 -5.64 -30.63 46.89
C LEU A 58 -6.83 -31.17 47.69
N SER A 59 -6.97 -32.49 47.81
CA SER A 59 -8.01 -33.13 48.61
C SER A 59 -7.81 -32.94 50.12
N ALA A 60 -6.57 -33.02 50.61
CA ALA A 60 -6.26 -32.76 52.02
C ALA A 60 -6.54 -31.30 52.40
N LEU A 61 -6.29 -30.36 51.49
CA LEU A 61 -6.60 -28.94 51.69
C LEU A 61 -8.11 -28.66 51.71
N ASP A 62 -8.94 -29.48 51.08
CA ASP A 62 -10.41 -29.38 51.13
C ASP A 62 -11.00 -29.83 52.49
N ASN A 63 -10.30 -30.69 53.24
CA ASN A 63 -10.72 -31.20 54.56
C ASN A 63 -10.08 -30.42 55.72
N ASP A 64 -10.82 -30.01 56.75
CA ASP A 64 -10.28 -29.23 57.89
C ASP A 64 -9.37 -30.00 58.89
N ASP A 65 -8.95 -31.23 58.57
CA ASP A 65 -8.05 -32.01 59.42
C ASP A 65 -6.58 -31.65 59.18
N VAL A 66 -5.98 -30.92 60.14
CA VAL A 66 -4.56 -30.54 60.14
C VAL A 66 -3.64 -31.76 60.09
N SER A 67 -4.08 -32.91 60.60
CA SER A 67 -3.30 -34.16 60.62
C SER A 67 -3.12 -34.78 59.23
N GLU A 68 -4.02 -34.47 58.29
CA GLU A 68 -3.93 -34.93 56.89
C GLU A 68 -3.21 -33.91 55.98
N ARG A 69 -3.24 -32.62 56.31
CA ARG A 69 -2.67 -31.53 55.49
C ARG A 69 -1.14 -31.41 55.58
N GLU A 70 -0.59 -31.35 56.79
CA GLU A 70 0.86 -31.13 56.99
C GLU A 70 1.77 -32.13 56.25
N PRO A 71 1.52 -33.46 56.24
CA PRO A 71 2.41 -34.39 55.54
C PRO A 71 2.42 -34.16 54.02
N GLU A 72 1.30 -33.77 53.42
CA GLU A 72 1.20 -33.49 51.98
C GLU A 72 1.90 -32.17 51.61
N ILE A 73 1.78 -31.13 52.46
CA ILE A 73 2.51 -29.86 52.28
C ILE A 73 4.02 -30.10 52.36
N VAL A 74 4.48 -30.84 53.38
CA VAL A 74 5.89 -31.21 53.54
C VAL A 74 6.38 -32.03 52.35
N SER A 75 5.55 -32.94 51.81
CA SER A 75 5.89 -33.72 50.63
C SER A 75 6.11 -32.85 49.39
N LEU A 76 5.21 -31.90 49.10
CA LEU A 76 5.39 -30.99 47.97
C LEU A 76 6.65 -30.13 48.13
N LEU A 77 6.88 -29.56 49.31
CA LEU A 77 8.09 -28.74 49.57
C LEU A 77 9.37 -29.56 49.36
N GLN A 78 9.40 -30.81 49.82
CA GLN A 78 10.54 -31.70 49.62
C GLN A 78 10.74 -32.02 48.13
N GLN A 79 9.66 -32.27 47.37
CA GLN A 79 9.76 -32.51 45.92
C GLN A 79 10.36 -31.31 45.18
N ILE A 80 10.00 -30.07 45.57
CA ILE A 80 10.56 -28.84 45.00
C ILE A 80 12.05 -28.70 45.35
N ASP A 81 12.43 -28.91 46.61
CA ASP A 81 13.84 -28.88 47.04
C ASP A 81 14.69 -29.93 46.31
N ASP A 82 14.17 -31.16 46.21
CA ASP A 82 14.79 -32.28 45.50
C ASP A 82 14.92 -31.98 44.00
N TYR A 83 13.96 -31.29 43.40
CA TYR A 83 14.01 -30.93 41.98
C TYR A 83 15.21 -30.03 41.65
N TRP A 84 15.43 -28.98 42.47
CA TRP A 84 16.53 -28.05 42.27
C TRP A 84 17.91 -28.66 42.54
N THR A 85 17.96 -29.65 43.44
CA THR A 85 19.19 -30.36 43.83
C THR A 85 19.47 -31.62 43.01
N ALA A 86 18.47 -32.15 42.29
CA ALA A 86 18.61 -33.31 41.42
C ALA A 86 19.52 -33.03 40.21
N PRO A 87 20.29 -34.03 39.75
CA PRO A 87 21.11 -33.90 38.55
C PRO A 87 20.24 -33.70 37.31
N GLY A 88 20.61 -32.73 36.47
CA GLY A 88 20.03 -32.53 35.13
C GLY A 88 20.60 -33.48 34.09
N GLU A 89 20.30 -33.25 32.81
CA GLU A 89 20.76 -34.08 31.67
C GLU A 89 22.29 -34.25 31.58
N THR A 90 23.06 -33.31 32.13
CA THR A 90 24.53 -33.28 32.09
C THR A 90 25.21 -33.84 33.35
N GLY A 91 24.44 -34.31 34.34
CA GLY A 91 24.96 -34.92 35.58
C GLY A 91 25.29 -33.95 36.72
N GLU A 92 25.25 -32.63 36.49
CA GLU A 92 25.34 -31.59 37.52
C GLU A 92 23.95 -31.23 38.04
N SER A 93 23.83 -30.73 39.29
CA SER A 93 22.54 -30.29 39.81
C SER A 93 21.98 -29.11 38.99
N ARG A 94 20.65 -28.99 38.87
CA ARG A 94 20.02 -27.86 38.15
C ARG A 94 20.47 -26.51 38.73
N ARG A 95 20.58 -26.45 40.06
CA ARG A 95 21.13 -25.29 40.78
C ARG A 95 22.54 -24.93 40.35
N ASP A 96 23.46 -25.91 40.28
CA ASP A 96 24.86 -25.67 39.90
C ASP A 96 25.00 -25.25 38.43
N ARG A 97 24.10 -25.71 37.56
CA ARG A 97 24.05 -25.31 36.15
C ARG A 97 23.52 -23.89 35.95
N LEU A 98 22.46 -23.52 36.67
CA LEU A 98 21.76 -22.23 36.50
C LEU A 98 22.52 -21.06 37.11
N LEU A 99 23.24 -21.29 38.21
CA LEU A 99 23.92 -20.23 38.95
C LEU A 99 24.95 -19.45 38.10
N PRO A 100 25.89 -20.10 37.37
CA PRO A 100 26.80 -19.40 36.46
C PRO A 100 26.09 -18.70 35.30
N ALA A 101 24.97 -19.27 34.83
CA ALA A 101 24.20 -18.71 33.73
C ALA A 101 23.47 -17.42 34.14
N LEU A 102 22.89 -17.37 35.35
CA LEU A 102 22.29 -16.18 35.93
C LEU A 102 23.33 -15.09 36.20
N GLN A 103 24.51 -15.46 36.69
CA GLN A 103 25.64 -14.53 36.81
C GLN A 103 25.99 -13.95 35.44
N ARG A 104 26.11 -14.80 34.41
CA ARG A 104 26.42 -14.34 33.04
C ARG A 104 25.32 -13.47 32.44
N ALA A 105 24.05 -13.70 32.80
CA ALA A 105 22.93 -12.88 32.34
C ALA A 105 23.08 -11.42 32.80
N VAL A 106 23.56 -11.19 34.02
CA VAL A 106 23.81 -9.82 34.52
C VAL A 106 24.88 -9.13 33.69
N TYR A 107 25.96 -9.84 33.35
CA TYR A 107 26.98 -9.32 32.44
C TYR A 107 26.39 -8.94 31.07
N ASP A 108 25.66 -9.87 30.48
CA ASP A 108 25.08 -9.70 29.16
C ASP A 108 24.06 -8.54 29.13
N GLU A 109 23.27 -8.36 30.19
CA GLU A 109 22.35 -7.22 30.31
C GLU A 109 23.10 -5.88 30.39
N VAL A 110 24.19 -5.77 31.18
CA VAL A 110 24.98 -4.53 31.25
C VAL A 110 25.55 -4.14 29.87
N HIS A 111 26.07 -5.10 29.10
CA HIS A 111 26.55 -4.83 27.74
C HIS A 111 25.43 -4.32 26.82
N VAL A 112 24.24 -4.89 26.92
CA VAL A 112 23.06 -4.43 26.17
C VAL A 112 22.67 -3.01 26.59
N ARG A 113 22.62 -2.72 27.90
CA ARG A 113 22.27 -1.38 28.43
C ARG A 113 23.29 -0.30 28.06
N ILE A 114 24.58 -0.65 27.98
CA ILE A 114 25.63 0.27 27.50
C ILE A 114 25.43 0.58 26.00
N HIS A 115 25.13 -0.43 25.19
CA HIS A 115 24.84 -0.24 23.76
C HIS A 115 23.61 0.66 23.55
N GLU A 116 22.58 0.49 24.38
CA GLU A 116 21.37 1.32 24.37
C GLU A 116 21.58 2.73 24.96
N ARG A 117 22.78 3.02 25.48
CA ARG A 117 23.16 4.25 26.20
C ARG A 117 22.34 4.52 27.47
N ASP A 118 21.75 3.47 28.04
CA ASP A 118 21.11 3.54 29.36
C ASP A 118 22.20 3.65 30.45
N PHE A 119 23.35 2.99 30.25
CA PHE A 119 24.51 3.01 31.16
C PHE A 119 25.77 3.57 30.50
N ASP A 120 26.65 4.19 31.29
CA ASP A 120 28.04 4.44 30.88
C ASP A 120 28.91 3.17 31.01
N SER A 121 29.94 3.05 30.18
CA SER A 121 30.81 1.86 30.16
C SER A 121 31.56 1.62 31.48
N GLY A 122 31.65 2.63 32.34
CA GLY A 122 32.31 2.50 33.62
C GLY A 122 31.51 1.72 34.68
N TYR A 123 30.24 1.39 34.42
CA TYR A 123 29.47 0.44 35.26
C TYR A 123 29.90 -1.02 35.08
N LEU A 124 30.69 -1.35 34.05
CA LEU A 124 31.34 -2.67 33.95
C LEU A 124 32.25 -2.94 35.15
N ALA A 125 32.81 -1.90 35.77
CA ALA A 125 33.64 -2.03 36.97
C ALA A 125 32.84 -2.40 38.24
N CYS A 126 31.51 -2.44 38.18
CA CYS A 126 30.63 -2.90 39.25
C CYS A 126 30.26 -4.39 39.10
N LEU A 127 30.79 -5.10 38.10
CA LEU A 127 30.52 -6.52 37.89
C LEU A 127 31.64 -7.38 38.52
N PRO A 128 31.31 -8.44 39.28
CA PRO A 128 32.31 -9.25 39.97
C PRO A 128 33.07 -10.17 39.00
N GLU A 129 34.35 -9.88 38.75
CA GLU A 129 35.23 -10.54 37.76
C GLU A 129 35.05 -12.07 37.70
N ALA A 130 35.17 -12.64 36.49
CA ALA A 130 35.27 -14.10 36.34
C ALA A 130 36.45 -14.63 37.18
N PRO A 131 36.35 -15.83 37.79
CA PRO A 131 37.33 -16.35 38.74
C PRO A 131 38.77 -16.45 38.19
N GLU A 132 38.97 -16.31 36.88
CA GLU A 132 40.27 -16.36 36.20
C GLU A 132 41.01 -14.99 36.13
N GLN A 133 40.40 -13.88 36.55
CA GLN A 133 40.96 -12.53 36.36
C GLN A 133 40.93 -11.63 37.61
N ALA A 134 40.88 -12.19 38.82
CA ALA A 134 40.79 -11.45 40.08
C ALA A 134 41.99 -10.52 40.37
N GLN A 135 41.99 -9.30 39.82
CA GLN A 135 42.89 -8.19 40.18
C GLN A 135 42.15 -6.84 40.31
N GLY A 136 40.82 -6.83 40.34
CA GLY A 136 39.99 -5.63 40.53
C GLY A 136 39.86 -5.11 41.98
N PRO A 137 39.37 -3.86 42.16
CA PRO A 137 39.09 -3.27 43.47
C PRO A 137 37.98 -4.03 44.23
N ALA A 138 38.04 -4.01 45.56
CA ALA A 138 37.06 -4.70 46.42
C ALA A 138 35.63 -4.16 46.18
N LEU A 139 34.77 -4.99 45.59
CA LEU A 139 33.34 -4.72 45.41
C LEU A 139 32.59 -4.97 46.72
N ALA A 140 31.73 -4.03 47.11
CA ALA A 140 30.81 -4.23 48.22
C ALA A 140 29.49 -4.79 47.67
N CYS A 141 29.11 -6.00 48.11
CA CYS A 141 27.83 -6.62 47.76
C CYS A 141 26.90 -6.59 48.97
N SER A 142 25.68 -6.12 48.79
CA SER A 142 24.64 -6.06 49.82
C SER A 142 23.30 -6.54 49.29
N THR A 143 22.40 -6.94 50.17
CA THR A 143 20.98 -7.14 49.87
C THR A 143 20.16 -5.97 50.42
N VAL A 144 18.92 -5.83 49.96
CA VAL A 144 18.01 -4.74 50.34
C VAL A 144 16.99 -5.26 51.34
N TRP A 145 16.86 -4.55 52.45
CA TRP A 145 15.80 -4.73 53.44
C TRP A 145 14.97 -3.45 53.52
N VAL A 146 13.67 -3.60 53.69
CA VAL A 146 12.74 -2.48 53.86
C VAL A 146 12.16 -2.51 55.27
N GLN A 147 12.33 -1.41 56.00
CA GLN A 147 11.70 -1.21 57.31
C GLN A 147 10.23 -0.83 57.11
N LEU A 148 9.30 -1.60 57.70
CA LEU A 148 7.87 -1.25 57.71
C LEU A 148 7.47 -0.52 59.00
N HIS A 149 7.91 -1.04 60.15
CA HIS A 149 7.68 -0.50 61.50
C HIS A 149 8.89 -0.83 62.39
N ASP A 150 9.01 -0.21 63.57
CA ASP A 150 10.17 -0.36 64.46
C ASP A 150 10.64 -1.82 64.69
N ASP A 151 9.71 -2.78 64.70
CA ASP A 151 9.99 -4.22 64.94
C ASP A 151 9.85 -5.13 63.70
N GLU A 152 9.51 -4.60 62.51
CA GLU A 152 9.28 -5.39 61.29
C GLU A 152 10.14 -4.92 60.09
N GLN A 153 11.00 -5.83 59.62
CA GLN A 153 11.83 -5.65 58.43
C GLN A 153 11.54 -6.74 57.40
N ILE A 154 11.46 -6.37 56.13
CA ILE A 154 11.23 -7.28 55.01
C ILE A 154 12.51 -7.41 54.17
N GLU A 155 12.96 -8.63 53.96
CA GLU A 155 14.02 -8.94 52.99
C GLU A 155 13.47 -8.93 51.57
N MET A 156 14.15 -8.25 50.64
CA MET A 156 13.84 -8.32 49.22
C MET A 156 14.61 -9.50 48.60
N ALA A 157 13.96 -10.67 48.52
CA ALA A 157 14.60 -11.90 48.10
C ALA A 157 15.19 -11.80 46.69
N GLY A 158 16.44 -12.25 46.53
CA GLY A 158 17.15 -12.22 45.24
C GLY A 158 17.66 -10.85 44.79
N VAL A 159 17.40 -9.78 45.55
CA VAL A 159 17.92 -8.44 45.24
C VAL A 159 19.38 -8.32 45.64
N LEU A 160 20.20 -7.81 44.72
CA LEU A 160 21.61 -7.52 44.95
C LEU A 160 21.94 -6.07 44.66
N VAL A 161 22.77 -5.48 45.51
CA VAL A 161 23.37 -4.17 45.34
C VAL A 161 24.88 -4.37 45.26
N ILE A 162 25.49 -3.96 44.14
CA ILE A 162 26.92 -4.11 43.91
C ILE A 162 27.54 -2.72 43.71
N SER A 163 28.41 -2.32 44.63
CA SER A 163 29.01 -0.99 44.66
C SER A 163 30.53 -1.03 44.52
N GLN A 164 31.07 -0.13 43.70
CA GLN A 164 32.50 0.14 43.63
C GLN A 164 32.86 1.24 44.64
N GLY A 165 33.25 0.85 45.86
CA GLY A 165 33.47 1.80 46.96
C GLY A 165 32.20 2.58 47.30
N GLN A 166 32.29 3.91 47.41
CA GLN A 166 31.13 4.81 47.60
C GLN A 166 30.58 5.41 46.30
N GLY A 167 31.08 4.95 45.14
CA GLY A 167 30.71 5.47 43.83
C GLY A 167 29.64 4.63 43.14
N ARG A 168 29.89 4.32 41.85
CA ARG A 168 28.97 3.58 40.97
C ARG A 168 28.40 2.35 41.65
N THR A 169 27.08 2.23 41.57
CA THR A 169 26.29 1.19 42.23
C THR A 169 25.31 0.60 41.24
N LEU A 170 25.27 -0.73 41.14
CA LEU A 170 24.27 -1.48 40.38
C LEU A 170 23.26 -2.10 41.35
N LEU A 171 21.99 -1.86 41.10
CA LEU A 171 20.88 -2.56 41.73
C LEU A 171 20.38 -3.62 40.75
N MET A 172 20.41 -4.88 41.15
CA MET A 172 19.83 -6.00 40.43
C MET A 172 18.53 -6.40 41.11
N LEU A 173 17.43 -6.30 40.37
CA LEU A 173 16.11 -6.74 40.78
C LEU A 173 15.71 -7.99 40.00
N PRO A 174 15.37 -9.11 40.66
CA PRO A 174 14.82 -10.28 39.98
C PRO A 174 13.65 -9.90 39.08
N GLY A 175 13.66 -10.38 37.83
CA GLY A 175 12.63 -10.11 36.82
C GLY A 175 12.61 -8.72 36.20
N LEU A 176 13.07 -7.69 36.90
CA LEU A 176 13.07 -6.30 36.41
C LEU A 176 14.41 -5.87 35.77
N GLY A 177 15.49 -6.60 36.07
CA GLY A 177 16.81 -6.36 35.52
C GLY A 177 17.67 -5.44 36.38
N ILE A 178 18.62 -4.76 35.74
CA ILE A 178 19.64 -3.95 36.40
C ILE A 178 19.31 -2.46 36.27
N THR A 179 19.53 -1.71 37.35
CA THR A 179 19.48 -0.24 37.36
C THR A 179 20.78 0.33 37.90
N ALA A 180 21.28 1.37 37.25
CA ALA A 180 22.56 2.00 37.58
C ALA A 180 22.38 3.30 38.36
N PHE A 181 23.18 3.49 39.41
CA PHE A 181 23.16 4.66 40.28
C PHE A 181 24.56 5.19 40.51
N ALA A 182 24.69 6.52 40.57
CA ALA A 182 25.97 7.17 40.84
C ALA A 182 26.52 6.88 42.25
N THR A 183 25.65 6.71 43.26
CA THR A 183 26.03 6.42 44.65
C THR A 183 24.94 5.61 45.37
N PRO A 184 25.28 4.83 46.42
CA PRO A 184 24.30 4.10 47.22
C PRO A 184 23.21 4.97 47.89
N PRO A 185 23.50 6.17 48.43
CA PRO A 185 22.45 7.05 48.97
C PRO A 185 21.44 7.52 47.91
N MET A 186 21.88 7.72 46.67
CA MET A 186 20.99 8.09 45.57
C MET A 186 20.04 6.93 45.22
N MET A 187 20.57 5.71 45.19
CA MET A 187 19.76 4.49 45.03
C MET A 187 18.73 4.36 46.16
N ALA A 188 19.13 4.48 47.43
CA ALA A 188 18.20 4.36 48.58
C ALA A 188 17.08 5.41 48.52
N LYS A 189 17.40 6.66 48.17
CA LYS A 189 16.41 7.71 47.96
C LYS A 189 15.44 7.39 46.81
N THR A 190 15.95 6.85 45.70
CA THR A 190 15.11 6.48 44.56
C THR A 190 14.24 5.25 44.86
N LEU A 191 14.75 4.25 45.58
CA LEU A 191 13.96 3.12 46.06
C LEU A 191 12.83 3.57 46.99
N ALA A 192 13.09 4.50 47.91
CA ALA A 192 12.04 5.10 48.73
C ALA A 192 10.96 5.80 47.89
N GLN A 193 11.33 6.46 46.79
CA GLN A 193 10.35 7.05 45.86
C GLN A 193 9.51 5.98 45.15
N TRP A 194 10.12 4.86 44.75
CA TRP A 194 9.41 3.75 44.12
C TRP A 194 8.45 3.08 45.11
N LEU A 195 8.88 2.87 46.36
CA LEU A 195 8.03 2.33 47.43
C LEU A 195 6.83 3.23 47.75
N ASN A 196 6.92 4.54 47.48
CA ASN A 196 5.80 5.48 47.63
C ASN A 196 4.91 5.60 46.39
N THR A 197 5.25 4.94 45.28
CA THR A 197 4.48 4.97 44.03
C THR A 197 3.74 3.65 43.88
N PRO A 198 2.40 3.59 43.90
CA PRO A 198 1.66 2.32 44.02
C PRO A 198 2.07 1.23 43.03
N THR A 199 2.21 1.56 41.74
CA THR A 199 2.59 0.60 40.69
C THR A 199 4.04 0.12 40.81
N LEU A 200 4.97 1.01 41.18
CA LEU A 200 6.39 0.67 41.35
C LEU A 200 6.62 -0.10 42.65
N ARG A 201 5.81 0.20 43.68
CA ARG A 201 5.80 -0.48 44.97
C ARG A 201 5.47 -1.95 44.81
N ASP A 202 4.41 -2.28 44.07
CA ASP A 202 4.01 -3.67 43.83
C ASP A 202 5.08 -4.43 43.05
N ALA A 203 5.73 -3.78 42.08
CA ALA A 203 6.84 -4.37 41.33
C ALA A 203 8.06 -4.64 42.22
N LEU A 204 8.41 -3.74 43.14
CA LEU A 204 9.48 -3.95 44.11
C LEU A 204 9.13 -5.09 45.07
N PHE A 205 7.96 -5.05 45.71
CA PHE A 205 7.53 -6.07 46.67
C PHE A 205 7.23 -7.43 46.06
N SER A 206 7.23 -7.57 44.74
CA SER A 206 7.22 -8.88 44.08
C SER A 206 8.33 -9.82 44.59
N SER A 207 9.48 -9.25 44.97
CA SER A 207 10.61 -9.97 45.58
C SER A 207 10.46 -10.25 47.08
N ALA A 208 9.47 -9.68 47.77
CA ALA A 208 9.16 -10.03 49.17
C ALA A 208 8.29 -11.29 49.24
N GLU A 209 8.28 -12.01 50.36
CA GLU A 209 7.41 -13.17 50.56
C GLU A 209 5.93 -12.79 50.42
N ARG A 210 5.11 -13.71 49.89
CA ARG A 210 3.71 -13.46 49.55
C ARG A 210 2.87 -13.05 50.77
N GLN A 211 3.21 -13.57 51.94
CA GLN A 211 2.60 -13.18 53.20
C GLN A 211 2.73 -11.67 53.47
N HIS A 212 3.88 -11.07 53.18
CA HIS A 212 4.07 -9.63 53.35
C HIS A 212 3.34 -8.83 52.26
N GLN A 213 3.32 -9.32 51.02
CA GLN A 213 2.58 -8.69 49.92
C GLN A 213 1.08 -8.60 50.23
N ASP A 214 0.48 -9.71 50.66
CA ASP A 214 -0.94 -9.80 50.97
C ASP A 214 -1.30 -8.88 52.15
N ARG A 215 -0.46 -8.84 53.21
CA ARG A 215 -0.63 -7.89 54.33
C ARG A 215 -0.58 -6.43 53.88
N LEU A 216 0.35 -6.07 53.00
CA LEU A 216 0.44 -4.72 52.45
C LEU A 216 -0.77 -4.38 51.57
N ALA A 217 -1.30 -5.36 50.84
CA ALA A 217 -2.52 -5.20 50.05
C ALA A 217 -3.76 -5.02 50.94
N GLU A 218 -3.87 -5.75 52.05
CA GLU A 218 -4.92 -5.58 53.06
C GLU A 218 -4.88 -4.15 53.65
N ILE A 219 -3.70 -3.68 54.06
CA ILE A 219 -3.50 -2.31 54.56
C ILE A 219 -3.90 -1.27 53.51
N ALA A 220 -3.59 -1.49 52.23
CA ALA A 220 -3.92 -0.57 51.15
C ALA A 220 -5.42 -0.57 50.78
N GLN A 221 -6.16 -1.63 51.11
CA GLN A 221 -7.59 -1.77 50.84
C GLN A 221 -8.47 -1.28 51.99
N ASP A 222 -7.94 -1.25 53.21
CA ASP A 222 -8.62 -0.68 54.38
C ASP A 222 -8.59 0.86 54.32
N ALA A 223 -9.77 1.49 54.34
CA ALA A 223 -9.89 2.94 54.26
C ALA A 223 -9.39 3.66 55.52
N ASP A 224 -9.26 2.94 56.65
CA ASP A 224 -8.82 3.47 57.94
C ASP A 224 -7.32 3.24 58.22
N LEU A 225 -6.63 2.45 57.37
CA LEU A 225 -5.18 2.20 57.48
C LEU A 225 -4.43 2.90 56.34
N TYR A 226 -3.24 3.42 56.65
CA TYR A 226 -2.33 3.96 55.65
C TYR A 226 -0.88 3.65 56.03
N LEU A 227 -0.08 3.29 55.03
CA LEU A 227 1.36 3.18 55.20
C LEU A 227 1.96 4.58 55.30
N GLU A 228 2.83 4.80 56.28
CA GLU A 228 3.62 6.02 56.32
C GLU A 228 4.53 6.08 55.09
N PRO A 229 4.79 7.28 54.52
CA PRO A 229 5.65 7.40 53.36
C PRO A 229 7.07 6.93 53.66
N PHE A 230 7.57 6.00 52.85
CA PHE A 230 8.93 5.48 52.98
C PHE A 230 9.96 6.58 52.74
N THR A 231 10.97 6.61 53.58
CA THR A 231 12.14 7.48 53.48
C THR A 231 13.37 6.67 53.08
N ALA A 232 14.46 7.36 52.72
CA ALA A 232 15.72 6.67 52.41
C ALA A 232 16.30 5.90 53.61
N ALA A 233 15.91 6.23 54.85
CA ALA A 233 16.35 5.52 56.05
C ALA A 233 15.68 4.14 56.20
N ASP A 234 14.50 3.97 55.58
CA ASP A 234 13.75 2.72 55.62
C ASP A 234 14.30 1.68 54.64
N VAL A 235 15.19 2.09 53.73
CA VAL A 235 15.90 1.19 52.81
C VAL A 235 17.28 0.86 53.41
N GLN A 236 17.39 -0.33 53.99
CA GLN A 236 18.61 -0.80 54.65
C GLN A 236 19.41 -1.75 53.76
N LEU A 237 20.72 -1.53 53.69
CA LEU A 237 21.65 -2.39 52.96
C LEU A 237 22.38 -3.30 53.93
N GLN A 238 22.16 -4.61 53.81
CA GLN A 238 22.85 -5.61 54.64
C GLN A 238 23.97 -6.29 53.83
N PRO A 239 25.19 -6.40 54.36
CA PRO A 239 26.32 -6.95 53.62
C PRO A 239 26.15 -8.46 53.36
N VAL A 240 26.41 -8.89 52.13
CA VAL A 240 26.39 -10.31 51.75
C VAL A 240 27.79 -10.90 51.96
N THR A 241 27.92 -11.84 52.88
CA THR A 241 29.21 -12.46 53.26
C THR A 241 29.53 -13.75 52.48
N THR A 242 28.56 -14.28 51.73
CA THR A 242 28.71 -15.45 50.85
C THR A 242 28.89 -15.03 49.39
N ALA A 243 29.05 -15.98 48.47
CA ALA A 243 29.03 -15.66 47.04
C ALA A 243 27.71 -14.94 46.67
N PRO A 244 27.73 -13.71 46.09
CA PRO A 244 26.53 -12.87 45.97
C PRO A 244 25.39 -13.51 45.17
N PHE A 245 25.71 -14.11 44.02
CA PHE A 245 24.70 -14.77 43.18
C PHE A 245 24.15 -16.04 43.84
N LEU A 246 24.98 -16.78 44.58
CA LEU A 246 24.53 -17.95 45.34
C LEU A 246 23.55 -17.51 46.42
N HIS A 247 23.88 -16.43 47.14
CA HIS A 247 23.01 -15.84 48.14
C HIS A 247 21.66 -15.42 47.54
N ALA A 248 21.68 -14.67 46.44
CA ALA A 248 20.47 -14.20 45.78
C ALA A 248 19.57 -15.35 45.31
N PHE A 249 20.16 -16.38 44.70
CA PHE A 249 19.41 -17.55 44.24
C PHE A 249 18.82 -18.33 45.41
N ASP A 250 19.57 -18.53 46.49
CA ASP A 250 19.09 -19.22 47.68
C ASP A 250 17.94 -18.48 48.36
N ARG A 251 18.00 -17.14 48.39
CA ARG A 251 16.90 -16.32 48.90
C ARG A 251 15.64 -16.45 48.04
N LEU A 252 15.76 -16.53 46.71
CA LEU A 252 14.62 -16.79 45.83
C LEU A 252 14.01 -18.18 46.05
N LEU A 253 14.84 -19.21 46.24
CA LEU A 253 14.35 -20.56 46.55
C LEU A 253 13.67 -20.62 47.93
N ASN A 254 14.20 -19.92 48.92
CA ASN A 254 13.56 -19.79 50.23
C ASN A 254 12.21 -19.08 50.13
N LYS A 255 12.13 -17.99 49.34
CA LYS A 255 10.86 -17.33 49.02
C LYS A 255 9.88 -18.29 48.36
N GLN A 256 10.30 -19.07 47.36
CA GLN A 256 9.46 -20.09 46.71
C GLN A 256 8.86 -21.04 47.74
N ARG A 257 9.72 -21.59 48.62
CA ARG A 257 9.33 -22.51 49.68
C ARG A 257 8.30 -21.89 50.63
N ASN A 258 8.55 -20.66 51.08
CA ASN A 258 7.70 -19.96 52.03
C ASN A 258 6.35 -19.56 51.39
N ASP A 259 6.36 -19.13 50.13
CA ASP A 259 5.14 -18.80 49.38
C ASP A 259 4.27 -20.03 49.12
N ILE A 260 4.87 -21.19 48.81
CA ILE A 260 4.14 -22.44 48.63
C ILE A 260 3.46 -22.85 49.95
N ARG A 261 4.22 -22.80 51.06
CA ARG A 261 3.69 -23.10 52.39
C ARG A 261 2.53 -22.16 52.73
N TYR A 262 2.74 -20.86 52.57
CA TYR A 262 1.73 -19.84 52.84
C TYR A 262 0.47 -20.05 52.00
N ALA A 263 0.59 -20.34 50.69
CA ALA A 263 -0.54 -20.64 49.82
C ALA A 263 -1.31 -21.91 50.23
N CYS A 264 -0.62 -22.91 50.80
CA CYS A 264 -1.26 -24.10 51.33
C CYS A 264 -1.95 -23.86 52.69
N GLU A 265 -1.42 -22.95 53.50
CA GLU A 265 -1.92 -22.65 54.86
C GLU A 265 -3.06 -21.62 54.89
N GLN A 266 -3.35 -20.90 53.79
CA GLN A 266 -4.43 -19.91 53.77
C GLN A 266 -5.83 -20.50 54.06
N HIS A 267 -6.51 -19.93 55.06
CA HIS A 267 -7.87 -20.28 55.45
C HIS A 267 -8.91 -19.38 54.78
N GLY A 268 -9.80 -19.93 53.95
CA GLY A 268 -10.88 -19.15 53.34
C GLY A 268 -11.66 -19.88 52.23
N THR A 269 -12.85 -19.34 51.91
CA THR A 269 -13.84 -19.79 50.90
C THR A 269 -13.38 -19.62 49.44
N ALA A 270 -12.09 -19.83 49.15
CA ALA A 270 -11.60 -19.92 47.79
C ALA A 270 -11.98 -21.29 47.22
N ASP A 271 -12.50 -21.34 46.00
CA ASP A 271 -12.77 -22.62 45.35
C ASP A 271 -11.46 -23.38 45.05
N ARG A 272 -11.57 -24.69 44.83
CA ARG A 272 -10.43 -25.60 44.61
C ARG A 272 -9.50 -25.12 43.48
N LEU A 273 -10.07 -24.50 42.45
CA LEU A 273 -9.34 -23.96 41.29
C LEU A 273 -8.52 -22.73 41.66
N THR A 274 -9.07 -21.82 42.46
CA THR A 274 -8.36 -20.63 42.94
C THR A 274 -7.18 -21.02 43.81
N ARG A 275 -7.37 -21.98 44.73
CA ARG A 275 -6.28 -22.49 45.59
C ARG A 275 -5.19 -23.19 44.79
N GLN A 276 -5.57 -24.02 43.81
CA GLN A 276 -4.61 -24.64 42.89
C GLN A 276 -3.82 -23.58 42.12
N SER A 277 -4.47 -22.52 41.65
CA SER A 277 -3.81 -21.41 40.95
C SER A 277 -2.84 -20.65 41.86
N GLN A 278 -3.17 -20.42 43.13
CA GLN A 278 -2.28 -19.74 44.09
C GLN A 278 -1.04 -20.57 44.39
N ILE A 279 -1.20 -21.88 44.61
CA ILE A 279 -0.07 -22.80 44.82
C ILE A 279 0.80 -22.84 43.57
N GLN A 280 0.20 -22.93 42.38
CA GLN A 280 0.95 -22.93 41.13
C GLN A 280 1.72 -21.62 40.91
N GLN A 281 1.12 -20.46 41.22
CA GLN A 281 1.81 -19.17 41.15
C GLN A 281 3.00 -19.09 42.12
N ALA A 282 2.87 -19.65 43.33
CA ALA A 282 3.96 -19.73 44.30
C ALA A 282 5.09 -20.66 43.83
N ILE A 283 4.76 -21.77 43.14
CA ILE A 283 5.73 -22.65 42.51
C ILE A 283 6.43 -21.93 41.34
N ASP A 284 5.69 -21.29 40.44
CA ASP A 284 6.25 -20.75 39.20
C ASP A 284 7.08 -19.47 39.43
N MET A 285 6.79 -18.71 40.51
CA MET A 285 7.38 -17.40 40.80
C MET A 285 7.49 -16.52 39.53
N PRO A 286 6.35 -16.23 38.86
CA PRO A 286 6.33 -15.75 37.49
C PRO A 286 7.15 -14.46 37.35
N GLY A 287 8.12 -14.51 36.44
CA GLY A 287 8.99 -13.38 36.13
C GLY A 287 10.19 -13.19 37.06
N LEU A 288 10.25 -13.81 38.24
CA LEU A 288 11.37 -13.63 39.18
C LEU A 288 12.59 -14.53 38.86
N LEU A 289 12.35 -15.69 38.25
CA LEU A 289 13.39 -16.64 37.87
C LEU A 289 13.80 -16.43 36.40
N GLY A 290 14.93 -15.75 36.19
CA GLY A 290 15.56 -15.60 34.87
C GLY A 290 15.29 -14.28 34.15
N PRO A 291 15.75 -14.16 32.89
CA PRO A 291 15.72 -12.90 32.15
C PRO A 291 14.41 -12.63 31.39
N ALA A 292 13.41 -13.52 31.45
CA ALA A 292 12.22 -13.45 30.60
C ALA A 292 11.45 -12.13 30.76
N ALA A 293 11.05 -11.79 31.99
CA ALA A 293 10.32 -10.55 32.29
C ALA A 293 11.15 -9.30 31.98
N MET A 294 12.46 -9.34 32.23
CA MET A 294 13.37 -8.23 31.91
C MET A 294 13.46 -8.01 30.39
N LEU A 295 13.56 -9.08 29.60
CA LEU A 295 13.59 -8.99 28.14
C LEU A 295 12.28 -8.44 27.56
N GLU A 296 11.14 -8.85 28.10
CA GLU A 296 9.82 -8.30 27.73
C GLU A 296 9.72 -6.81 28.06
N LEU A 297 10.11 -6.42 29.27
CA LEU A 297 10.13 -5.01 29.69
C LEU A 297 11.06 -4.16 28.81
N ARG A 298 12.22 -4.70 28.44
CA ARG A 298 13.15 -4.07 27.50
C ARG A 298 12.52 -3.90 26.13
N GLU A 299 11.86 -4.92 25.59
CA GLU A 299 11.16 -4.82 24.30
C GLU A 299 10.08 -3.74 24.32
N LEU A 300 9.27 -3.69 25.38
CA LEU A 300 8.25 -2.65 25.56
C LEU A 300 8.87 -1.26 25.61
N THR A 301 9.93 -1.07 26.41
CA THR A 301 10.67 0.19 26.52
C THR A 301 11.27 0.60 25.17
N ASN A 302 11.80 -0.35 24.40
CA ASN A 302 12.35 -0.09 23.07
C ASN A 302 11.27 0.27 22.05
N ARG A 303 10.10 -0.39 22.07
CA ARG A 303 8.93 -0.01 21.25
C ARG A 303 8.45 1.39 21.60
N GLN A 304 8.38 1.74 22.87
CA GLN A 304 8.01 3.09 23.32
C GLN A 304 9.02 4.15 22.87
N ARG A 305 10.33 3.88 22.99
CA ARG A 305 11.37 4.78 22.48
C ARG A 305 11.28 4.95 20.96
N GLN A 306 10.99 3.88 20.22
CA GLN A 306 10.78 3.95 18.77
C GLN A 306 9.52 4.74 18.42
N TYR A 307 8.41 4.52 19.14
CA TYR A 307 7.18 5.28 19.03
C TYR A 307 7.45 6.79 19.20
N GLN A 308 8.13 7.17 20.27
CA GLN A 308 8.47 8.56 20.55
C GLN A 308 9.39 9.17 19.49
N ARG A 309 10.36 8.40 18.97
CA ARG A 309 11.25 8.86 17.88
C ARG A 309 10.47 9.10 16.58
N ASN A 310 9.52 8.22 16.27
CA ASN A 310 8.76 8.24 15.04
C ASN A 310 7.57 9.22 15.05
N LEU A 311 7.23 9.82 16.20
CA LEU A 311 6.22 10.87 16.26
C LEU A 311 6.62 12.07 15.37
N PRO A 312 5.66 12.70 14.67
CA PRO A 312 5.89 13.96 13.98
C PRO A 312 6.38 15.05 14.94
N GLU A 313 7.29 15.93 14.48
CA GLU A 313 7.88 16.99 15.30
C GLU A 313 6.82 17.89 15.95
N TRP A 314 5.75 18.23 15.22
CA TRP A 314 4.66 19.05 15.75
C TRP A 314 3.91 18.38 16.91
N MET A 315 3.84 17.04 16.97
CA MET A 315 3.27 16.32 18.11
C MET A 315 4.23 16.30 19.31
N LYS A 316 5.55 16.24 19.06
CA LYS A 316 6.58 16.23 20.11
C LYS A 316 6.64 17.55 20.88
N ILE A 317 6.39 18.67 20.20
CA ILE A 317 6.43 20.02 20.78
C ILE A 317 5.06 20.53 21.25
N ALA A 318 3.98 19.80 20.96
CA ALA A 318 2.64 20.18 21.37
C ALA A 318 2.46 20.08 22.90
N SER A 319 1.61 20.94 23.45
CA SER A 319 1.23 20.82 24.87
C SER A 319 0.41 19.55 25.11
N GLU A 320 0.49 19.01 26.32
CA GLU A 320 -0.32 17.84 26.70
C GLU A 320 -1.83 18.11 26.53
N ALA A 321 -2.27 19.33 26.84
CA ALA A 321 -3.66 19.75 26.67
C ALA A 321 -4.11 19.76 25.19
N ASP A 322 -3.23 20.20 24.27
CA ASP A 322 -3.51 20.17 22.83
C ASP A 322 -3.58 18.74 22.29
N LEU A 323 -2.68 17.85 22.76
CA LEU A 323 -2.69 16.43 22.39
C LEU A 323 -3.93 15.71 22.90
N GLN A 324 -4.37 15.96 24.15
CA GLN A 324 -5.61 15.40 24.69
C GLN A 324 -6.84 15.91 23.91
N THR A 325 -6.83 17.17 23.49
CA THR A 325 -7.92 17.74 22.68
C THR A 325 -7.94 17.12 21.28
N TYR A 326 -6.78 16.97 20.66
CA TYR A 326 -6.65 16.32 19.36
C TYR A 326 -7.11 14.85 19.39
N ALA A 327 -6.71 14.09 20.42
CA ALA A 327 -7.16 12.72 20.62
C ALA A 327 -8.69 12.62 20.74
N ARG A 328 -9.34 13.58 21.41
CA ARG A 328 -10.80 13.66 21.51
C ARG A 328 -11.46 13.94 20.15
N HIS A 329 -10.86 14.78 19.32
CA HIS A 329 -11.34 15.03 17.95
C HIS A 329 -11.25 13.76 17.09
N LEU A 330 -10.12 13.03 17.16
CA LEU A 330 -9.95 11.76 16.46
C LEU A 330 -10.99 10.71 16.90
N GLN A 331 -11.21 10.54 18.20
CA GLN A 331 -12.23 9.61 18.72
C GLN A 331 -13.64 9.94 18.20
N ARG A 332 -13.99 11.23 18.13
CA ARG A 332 -15.27 11.68 17.58
C ARG A 332 -15.36 11.43 16.08
N TYR A 333 -14.28 11.64 15.34
CA TYR A 333 -14.20 11.32 13.92
C TYR A 333 -14.40 9.83 13.68
N ASP A 334 -13.69 8.97 14.40
CA ASP A 334 -13.79 7.52 14.28
C ASP A 334 -15.22 7.03 14.60
N ALA A 335 -15.83 7.55 15.66
CA ALA A 335 -17.22 7.24 16.01
C ALA A 335 -18.21 7.69 14.92
N ALA A 336 -18.06 8.91 14.40
CA ALA A 336 -18.92 9.43 13.33
C ALA A 336 -18.75 8.65 12.02
N HIS A 337 -17.51 8.26 11.71
CA HIS A 337 -17.16 7.47 10.53
C HIS A 337 -17.72 6.05 10.62
N ALA A 338 -17.56 5.38 11.78
CA ALA A 338 -18.14 4.06 12.03
C ALA A 338 -19.68 4.08 11.95
N ALA A 339 -20.31 5.11 12.53
CA ALA A 339 -21.76 5.27 12.45
C ALA A 339 -22.24 5.51 11.00
N MET A 340 -21.53 6.32 10.22
CA MET A 340 -21.83 6.54 8.80
C MET A 340 -21.68 5.25 7.98
N LEU A 341 -20.63 4.47 8.22
CA LEU A 341 -20.43 3.16 7.59
C LEU A 341 -21.57 2.19 7.93
N SER A 342 -22.01 2.17 9.19
CA SER A 342 -23.15 1.36 9.62
C SER A 342 -24.45 1.77 8.94
N VAL A 343 -24.65 3.07 8.70
CA VAL A 343 -25.89 3.61 8.13
C VAL A 343 -25.94 3.49 6.60
N LEU A 344 -24.84 3.76 5.89
CA LEU A 344 -24.77 3.48 4.45
C LEU A 344 -24.77 1.97 4.18
N GLY A 345 -24.15 1.17 5.06
CA GLY A 345 -24.13 -0.28 4.96
C GLY A 345 -23.69 -0.76 3.57
N SER A 346 -24.58 -1.50 2.90
CA SER A 346 -24.37 -2.01 1.55
C SER A 346 -24.30 -0.93 0.47
N ALA A 347 -24.72 0.31 0.71
CA ALA A 347 -24.68 1.40 -0.28
C ALA A 347 -23.29 2.04 -0.42
N ALA A 348 -22.37 1.72 0.49
CA ALA A 348 -21.04 2.31 0.53
C ALA A 348 -20.18 1.94 -0.69
N SER A 349 -20.31 0.71 -1.22
CA SER A 349 -19.59 0.23 -2.40
C SER A 349 -20.32 -0.95 -3.07
N PRO A 350 -20.09 -1.21 -4.37
CA PRO A 350 -20.70 -2.35 -5.06
C PRO A 350 -20.26 -3.71 -4.47
N GLU A 351 -19.03 -3.83 -3.97
CA GLU A 351 -18.54 -5.06 -3.33
C GLU A 351 -19.25 -5.35 -2.02
N ARG A 352 -19.43 -4.33 -1.17
CA ARG A 352 -20.21 -4.47 0.07
C ARG A 352 -21.67 -4.77 -0.22
N PHE A 353 -22.22 -4.19 -1.28
CA PHE A 353 -23.55 -4.53 -1.74
C PHE A 353 -23.63 -6.01 -2.13
N ALA A 354 -22.69 -6.48 -2.96
CA ALA A 354 -22.67 -7.86 -3.39
C ALA A 354 -22.48 -8.84 -2.23
N GLU A 355 -21.52 -8.57 -1.35
CA GLU A 355 -21.24 -9.35 -0.15
C GLU A 355 -22.49 -9.52 0.72
N MET A 356 -23.16 -8.41 1.07
CA MET A 356 -24.34 -8.47 1.94
C MET A 356 -25.50 -9.22 1.30
N GLN A 357 -25.76 -8.98 0.00
CA GLN A 357 -26.85 -9.67 -0.72
C GLN A 357 -26.58 -11.17 -0.85
N LEU A 358 -25.34 -11.55 -1.20
CA LEU A 358 -24.94 -12.94 -1.32
C LEU A 358 -24.93 -13.66 0.02
N ARG A 359 -24.36 -13.06 1.07
CA ARG A 359 -24.33 -13.64 2.42
C ARG A 359 -25.74 -13.91 2.93
N ALA A 360 -26.65 -12.93 2.77
CA ALA A 360 -28.06 -13.10 3.13
C ALA A 360 -28.72 -14.22 2.31
N ARG A 361 -28.47 -14.29 1.01
CA ARG A 361 -29.06 -15.33 0.15
C ARG A 361 -28.53 -16.72 0.50
N LEU A 362 -27.22 -16.87 0.70
CA LEU A 362 -26.58 -18.14 1.11
C LEU A 362 -27.09 -18.61 2.47
N ALA A 363 -27.23 -17.71 3.44
CA ALA A 363 -27.77 -18.04 4.76
C ALA A 363 -29.23 -18.49 4.67
N ASN A 364 -30.05 -17.81 3.87
CA ASN A 364 -31.48 -18.14 3.73
C ASN A 364 -31.73 -19.45 2.96
N ASP A 365 -30.99 -19.68 1.87
CA ASP A 365 -31.22 -20.84 0.99
C ASP A 365 -30.51 -22.10 1.51
N LEU A 366 -29.30 -21.95 2.06
CA LEU A 366 -28.43 -23.08 2.44
C LEU A 366 -28.28 -23.24 3.95
N GLY A 367 -28.67 -22.26 4.77
CA GLY A 367 -28.53 -22.31 6.23
C GLY A 367 -27.10 -22.05 6.73
N HIS A 368 -26.21 -21.53 5.88
CA HIS A 368 -24.81 -21.27 6.22
C HIS A 368 -24.46 -19.78 6.16
N ASP A 369 -23.84 -19.27 7.22
CA ASP A 369 -23.32 -17.90 7.27
C ASP A 369 -21.89 -17.85 6.70
N LEU A 370 -21.77 -18.04 5.39
CA LEU A 370 -20.49 -18.01 4.68
C LEU A 370 -20.11 -16.58 4.28
N ASP A 371 -18.82 -16.25 4.38
CA ASP A 371 -18.28 -15.03 3.78
C ASP A 371 -18.14 -15.21 2.26
N PRO A 372 -18.91 -14.47 1.43
CA PRO A 372 -18.81 -14.57 -0.02
C PRO A 372 -17.46 -14.11 -0.59
N ARG A 373 -16.67 -13.33 0.15
CA ARG A 373 -15.33 -12.90 -0.29
C ARG A 373 -14.29 -14.01 -0.16
N ALA A 374 -14.47 -14.89 0.82
CA ALA A 374 -13.61 -16.06 1.05
C ALA A 374 -13.86 -17.17 0.02
N LEU A 375 -14.98 -17.11 -0.71
CA LEU A 375 -15.34 -18.05 -1.77
C LEU A 375 -14.69 -17.65 -3.10
N ILE A 376 -13.76 -18.47 -3.59
CA ILE A 376 -13.11 -18.28 -4.89
C ILE A 376 -13.72 -19.25 -5.90
N ILE A 377 -14.16 -18.71 -7.03
CA ILE A 377 -14.74 -19.45 -8.15
C ILE A 377 -13.72 -19.47 -9.27
N ASP A 378 -13.18 -20.65 -9.57
CA ASP A 378 -12.27 -20.87 -10.69
C ASP A 378 -12.97 -21.68 -11.78
N THR A 379 -13.25 -21.05 -12.92
CA THR A 379 -13.87 -21.71 -14.07
C THR A 379 -12.86 -21.85 -15.20
N ARG A 380 -12.61 -23.09 -15.63
CA ARG A 380 -11.84 -23.35 -16.86
C ARG A 380 -12.74 -23.21 -18.08
N ARG A 381 -12.32 -22.38 -19.04
CA ARG A 381 -13.06 -22.08 -20.28
C ARG A 381 -12.22 -22.34 -21.52
N THR A 382 -12.88 -22.36 -22.68
CA THR A 382 -12.24 -22.59 -23.97
C THR A 382 -12.35 -21.38 -24.91
N LEU A 383 -11.32 -21.13 -25.72
CA LEU A 383 -11.32 -20.10 -26.75
C LEU A 383 -12.04 -20.59 -28.02
N PRO A 384 -12.99 -19.82 -28.60
CA PRO A 384 -13.85 -20.30 -29.69
C PRO A 384 -13.14 -20.75 -30.98
N ALA A 385 -11.92 -20.27 -31.27
CA ALA A 385 -11.23 -20.54 -32.54
C ALA A 385 -10.05 -21.52 -32.40
N THR A 386 -9.36 -21.53 -31.26
CA THR A 386 -8.18 -22.39 -31.02
C THR A 386 -8.49 -23.59 -30.14
N SER A 387 -9.63 -23.59 -29.44
CA SER A 387 -9.95 -24.55 -28.37
C SER A 387 -8.92 -24.59 -27.22
N GLU A 388 -8.00 -23.62 -27.19
CA GLU A 388 -7.09 -23.46 -26.05
C GLU A 388 -7.88 -23.08 -24.80
N THR A 389 -7.43 -23.58 -23.66
CA THR A 389 -8.10 -23.33 -22.39
C THR A 389 -7.51 -22.14 -21.67
N TYR A 390 -8.34 -21.41 -20.94
CA TYR A 390 -7.95 -20.34 -20.02
C TYR A 390 -8.80 -20.41 -18.75
N HIS A 391 -8.33 -19.80 -17.66
CA HIS A 391 -9.01 -19.80 -16.37
C HIS A 391 -9.61 -18.42 -16.08
N VAL A 392 -10.81 -18.41 -15.50
CA VAL A 392 -11.45 -17.23 -14.93
C VAL A 392 -11.59 -17.48 -13.44
N THR A 393 -10.70 -16.88 -12.65
CA THR A 393 -10.68 -17.02 -11.19
C THR A 393 -11.13 -15.71 -10.55
N LEU A 394 -12.23 -15.73 -9.80
CA LEU A 394 -12.83 -14.55 -9.18
C LEU A 394 -13.40 -14.89 -7.80
N PRO A 395 -13.34 -13.97 -6.82
CA PRO A 395 -14.20 -14.04 -5.64
C PRO A 395 -15.68 -14.06 -6.04
N LEU A 396 -16.53 -14.73 -5.26
CA LEU A 396 -17.96 -14.84 -5.57
C LEU A 396 -18.64 -13.46 -5.65
N THR A 397 -18.21 -12.49 -4.86
CA THR A 397 -18.70 -11.10 -4.92
C THR A 397 -18.43 -10.45 -6.28
N GLU A 398 -17.24 -10.65 -6.84
CA GLU A 398 -16.88 -10.12 -8.15
C GLU A 398 -17.62 -10.85 -9.28
N LEU A 399 -17.72 -12.18 -9.19
CA LEU A 399 -18.50 -12.97 -10.15
C LEU A 399 -19.97 -12.50 -10.19
N ALA A 400 -20.57 -12.20 -9.04
CA ALA A 400 -21.95 -11.71 -8.98
C ALA A 400 -22.11 -10.28 -9.52
N LEU A 401 -21.08 -9.44 -9.48
CA LEU A 401 -21.07 -8.11 -10.09
C LEU A 401 -20.80 -8.18 -11.60
N TYR A 402 -19.91 -9.05 -12.06
CA TYR A 402 -19.62 -9.21 -13.48
C TYR A 402 -20.75 -9.95 -14.21
N GLY A 403 -21.29 -10.99 -13.58
CA GLY A 403 -22.31 -11.87 -14.14
C GLY A 403 -21.72 -13.08 -14.86
N LEU A 404 -22.62 -13.88 -15.43
CA LEU A 404 -22.30 -15.15 -16.10
C LEU A 404 -22.03 -14.97 -17.61
N HIS A 405 -21.45 -15.98 -18.24
CA HIS A 405 -21.32 -16.06 -19.69
C HIS A 405 -22.61 -16.63 -20.34
N PRO A 406 -22.80 -16.48 -21.67
CA PRO A 406 -23.93 -17.05 -22.36
C PRO A 406 -24.00 -18.57 -22.20
N GLY A 407 -25.14 -19.08 -21.72
CA GLY A 407 -25.38 -20.51 -21.59
C GLY A 407 -24.78 -21.16 -20.34
N ASP A 408 -24.18 -20.41 -19.41
CA ASP A 408 -23.62 -20.97 -18.18
C ASP A 408 -24.65 -21.73 -17.34
N GLU A 409 -25.94 -21.40 -17.43
CA GLU A 409 -27.04 -22.11 -16.76
C GLU A 409 -27.34 -23.49 -17.37
N THR A 410 -26.85 -23.76 -18.59
CA THR A 410 -27.25 -24.93 -19.36
C THR A 410 -26.43 -26.16 -18.98
N ALA A 411 -27.08 -27.32 -18.94
CA ALA A 411 -26.40 -28.58 -18.66
C ALA A 411 -25.30 -28.84 -19.71
N GLY A 412 -24.10 -29.20 -19.25
CA GLY A 412 -22.93 -29.38 -20.12
C GLY A 412 -22.14 -28.11 -20.39
N SER A 413 -22.43 -26.98 -19.73
CA SER A 413 -21.67 -25.75 -19.88
C SER A 413 -20.32 -25.82 -19.14
N ASP A 414 -19.32 -25.08 -19.63
CA ASP A 414 -18.03 -24.93 -18.96
C ASP A 414 -18.20 -24.47 -17.50
N PHE A 415 -19.17 -23.60 -17.21
CA PHE A 415 -19.39 -23.12 -15.84
C PHE A 415 -19.94 -24.20 -14.91
N LEU A 416 -20.83 -25.07 -15.36
CA LEU A 416 -21.35 -26.14 -14.51
C LEU A 416 -20.36 -27.29 -14.34
N ASP A 417 -19.68 -27.66 -15.43
CA ASP A 417 -18.88 -28.88 -15.48
C ASP A 417 -17.39 -28.65 -15.15
N GLN A 418 -16.88 -27.43 -15.30
CA GLN A 418 -15.46 -27.09 -15.18
C GLN A 418 -15.18 -25.98 -14.16
N THR A 419 -16.08 -25.77 -13.20
CA THR A 419 -15.89 -24.83 -12.09
C THR A 419 -15.46 -25.53 -10.81
N VAL A 420 -14.41 -25.01 -10.18
CA VAL A 420 -13.97 -25.39 -8.83
C VAL A 420 -14.28 -24.24 -7.88
N ILE A 421 -14.86 -24.57 -6.73
CA ILE A 421 -15.17 -23.61 -5.67
C ILE A 421 -14.27 -23.92 -4.48
N THR A 422 -13.56 -22.92 -3.97
CA THR A 422 -12.73 -23.02 -2.76
C THR A 422 -13.17 -21.99 -1.72
N LEU A 423 -12.97 -22.31 -0.45
CA LEU A 423 -13.20 -21.45 0.71
C LEU A 423 -11.87 -21.29 1.45
N ASP A 424 -11.38 -20.06 1.61
CA ASP A 424 -10.08 -19.75 2.22
C ASP A 424 -8.91 -20.55 1.60
N GLY A 425 -8.98 -20.78 0.28
CA GLY A 425 -7.98 -21.53 -0.48
C GLY A 425 -8.07 -23.06 -0.33
N GLN A 426 -9.04 -23.59 0.42
CA GLN A 426 -9.27 -25.02 0.57
C GLN A 426 -10.50 -25.49 -0.24
N PRO A 427 -10.54 -26.75 -0.70
CA PRO A 427 -11.74 -27.33 -1.29
C PRO A 427 -12.93 -27.27 -0.32
N LEU A 428 -14.15 -27.10 -0.86
CA LEU A 428 -15.36 -27.12 -0.04
C LEU A 428 -15.51 -28.45 0.73
N ASP A 429 -15.81 -28.33 2.02
CA ASP A 429 -16.23 -29.46 2.86
C ASP A 429 -17.54 -30.08 2.32
N ALA A 430 -17.73 -31.38 2.54
CA ALA A 430 -18.97 -32.09 2.23
C ALA A 430 -20.20 -31.44 2.89
N ALA A 431 -20.02 -30.76 4.02
CA ALA A 431 -21.06 -29.96 4.68
C ALA A 431 -21.66 -28.88 3.77
N TYR A 432 -20.90 -28.36 2.80
CA TYR A 432 -21.32 -27.33 1.85
C TYR A 432 -21.68 -27.89 0.47
N SER A 433 -21.98 -29.18 0.36
CA SER A 433 -22.26 -29.85 -0.92
C SER A 433 -23.46 -29.28 -1.70
N THR A 434 -24.34 -28.53 -1.05
CA THR A 434 -25.46 -27.80 -1.67
C THR A 434 -24.99 -26.54 -2.41
N LEU A 435 -23.84 -25.97 -2.03
CA LEU A 435 -23.17 -24.87 -2.72
C LEU A 435 -22.48 -25.41 -3.99
N SER A 436 -23.26 -25.51 -5.07
CA SER A 436 -22.81 -26.01 -6.37
C SER A 436 -22.71 -24.90 -7.42
N PRO A 437 -21.94 -25.10 -8.52
CA PRO A 437 -21.95 -24.17 -9.64
C PRO A 437 -23.36 -23.92 -10.21
N THR A 438 -24.23 -24.94 -10.24
CA THR A 438 -25.63 -24.79 -10.68
C THR A 438 -26.43 -23.85 -9.80
N TYR A 439 -26.27 -23.97 -8.48
CA TYR A 439 -26.91 -23.07 -7.52
C TYR A 439 -26.38 -21.63 -7.70
N LEU A 440 -25.05 -21.46 -7.78
CA LEU A 440 -24.43 -20.15 -7.97
C LEU A 440 -24.89 -19.48 -9.27
N ALA A 441 -25.00 -20.24 -10.36
CA ALA A 441 -25.50 -19.73 -11.63
C ALA A 441 -26.91 -19.12 -11.48
N GLY A 442 -27.82 -19.87 -10.85
CA GLY A 442 -29.18 -19.40 -10.56
C GLY A 442 -29.22 -18.15 -9.69
N VAL A 443 -28.43 -18.10 -8.61
CA VAL A 443 -28.36 -16.93 -7.72
C VAL A 443 -27.84 -15.69 -8.44
N ILE A 444 -26.77 -15.82 -9.22
CA ILE A 444 -26.17 -14.71 -9.95
C ILE A 444 -27.12 -14.17 -11.03
N ASP A 445 -27.81 -15.06 -11.76
CA ASP A 445 -28.81 -14.65 -12.76
C ASP A 445 -30.01 -13.95 -12.13
N GLU A 446 -30.50 -14.42 -10.98
CA GLU A 446 -31.63 -13.82 -10.28
C GLU A 446 -31.31 -12.42 -9.74
N LEU A 447 -30.16 -12.27 -9.07
CA LEU A 447 -29.82 -11.05 -8.32
C LEU A 447 -29.42 -9.85 -9.21
N ASP A 448 -28.72 -10.08 -10.33
CA ASP A 448 -28.27 -9.04 -11.29
C ASP A 448 -27.65 -7.79 -10.59
N LEU A 449 -26.78 -8.05 -9.60
CA LEU A 449 -26.38 -7.09 -8.56
C LEU A 449 -25.82 -5.79 -9.12
N ARG A 450 -25.03 -5.87 -10.21
CA ARG A 450 -24.47 -4.69 -10.88
C ARG A 450 -25.54 -3.78 -11.45
N ALA A 451 -26.59 -4.34 -12.06
CA ALA A 451 -27.63 -3.54 -12.69
C ALA A 451 -28.48 -2.77 -11.67
N VAL A 452 -28.67 -3.34 -10.47
CA VAL A 452 -29.52 -2.77 -9.42
C VAL A 452 -28.77 -1.84 -8.45
N PHE A 453 -27.46 -2.03 -8.27
CA PHE A 453 -26.67 -1.29 -7.29
C PHE A 453 -26.75 0.23 -7.45
N GLY A 454 -26.66 0.75 -8.68
CA GLY A 454 -26.68 2.21 -8.91
C GLY A 454 -27.97 2.89 -8.42
N ASN A 455 -29.11 2.22 -8.55
CA ASN A 455 -30.38 2.72 -8.02
C ASN A 455 -30.42 2.61 -6.50
N PHE A 456 -29.99 1.48 -5.95
CA PHE A 456 -29.90 1.26 -4.50
C PHE A 456 -29.03 2.32 -3.81
N GLN A 457 -27.84 2.60 -4.35
CA GLN A 457 -26.94 3.62 -3.82
C GLN A 457 -27.57 5.02 -3.90
N ARG A 458 -28.23 5.35 -5.02
CA ARG A 458 -28.92 6.63 -5.18
C ARG A 458 -30.02 6.82 -4.14
N GLU A 459 -30.86 5.81 -3.94
CA GLU A 459 -31.93 5.83 -2.95
C GLU A 459 -31.37 5.98 -1.53
N ALA A 460 -30.33 5.23 -1.17
CA ALA A 460 -29.67 5.33 0.13
C ALA A 460 -29.07 6.72 0.37
N CYS A 461 -28.43 7.35 -0.63
CA CYS A 461 -27.89 8.70 -0.50
C CYS A 461 -28.97 9.79 -0.48
N GLN A 462 -30.18 9.51 -0.96
CA GLN A 462 -31.32 10.43 -0.91
C GLN A 462 -32.10 10.38 0.40
N GLN A 463 -31.88 9.36 1.25
CA GLN A 463 -32.52 9.27 2.55
C GLN A 463 -32.08 10.43 3.45
N GLU A 464 -33.05 11.16 4.01
CA GLU A 464 -32.78 12.36 4.81
C GLU A 464 -31.88 12.07 6.03
N HIS A 465 -32.07 10.90 6.67
CA HIS A 465 -31.21 10.46 7.77
C HIS A 465 -29.74 10.33 7.34
N ASN A 466 -29.48 9.68 6.21
CA ASN A 466 -28.12 9.44 5.70
C ASN A 466 -27.46 10.76 5.28
N GLN A 467 -28.22 11.67 4.66
CA GLN A 467 -27.73 13.00 4.33
C GLN A 467 -27.35 13.82 5.58
N ARG A 468 -28.14 13.72 6.66
CA ARG A 468 -27.79 14.35 7.95
C ARG A 468 -26.50 13.78 8.52
N MET A 469 -26.30 12.46 8.45
CA MET A 469 -25.08 11.81 8.92
C MET A 469 -23.84 12.18 8.08
N LEU A 470 -23.97 12.28 6.75
CA LEU A 470 -22.89 12.74 5.86
C LEU A 470 -22.44 14.16 6.24
N ARG A 471 -23.39 15.06 6.51
CA ARG A 471 -23.08 16.43 6.98
C ARG A 471 -22.40 16.43 8.34
N ALA A 472 -22.86 15.59 9.27
CA ALA A 472 -22.23 15.46 10.59
C ALA A 472 -20.78 14.94 10.48
N LEU A 473 -20.55 13.93 9.64
CA LEU A 473 -19.21 13.40 9.37
C LEU A 473 -18.30 14.46 8.73
N ALA A 474 -18.79 15.18 7.70
CA ALA A 474 -18.04 16.26 7.06
C ALA A 474 -17.64 17.35 8.06
N ARG A 475 -18.56 17.74 8.95
CA ARG A 475 -18.31 18.71 10.03
C ARG A 475 -17.21 18.21 10.98
N VAL A 476 -17.34 16.99 11.51
CA VAL A 476 -16.35 16.42 12.45
C VAL A 476 -14.98 16.28 11.80
N ARG A 477 -14.93 15.84 10.54
CA ARG A 477 -13.67 15.75 9.78
C ARG A 477 -13.01 17.11 9.64
N MET A 478 -13.77 18.12 9.25
CA MET A 478 -13.27 19.48 9.05
C MET A 478 -12.72 20.10 10.35
N THR A 479 -13.42 19.94 11.47
CA THR A 479 -12.92 20.42 12.78
C THR A 479 -11.66 19.65 13.20
N THR A 480 -11.62 18.33 13.00
CA THR A 480 -10.46 17.48 13.36
C THR A 480 -9.22 17.85 12.55
N LEU A 481 -9.36 17.97 11.23
CA LEU A 481 -8.28 18.37 10.33
C LEU A 481 -7.86 19.83 10.55
N GLY A 482 -8.80 20.71 10.90
CA GLY A 482 -8.50 22.10 11.26
C GLY A 482 -7.64 22.18 12.52
N TRP A 483 -7.93 21.35 13.54
CA TRP A 483 -7.12 21.28 14.76
C TRP A 483 -5.71 20.78 14.46
N ALA A 484 -5.60 19.72 13.65
CA ALA A 484 -4.29 19.22 13.19
C ALA A 484 -3.51 20.31 12.43
N ALA A 485 -4.17 21.04 11.51
CA ALA A 485 -3.55 22.12 10.76
C ALA A 485 -3.06 23.28 11.64
N LYS A 486 -3.81 23.63 12.70
CA LYS A 486 -3.38 24.58 13.73
C LYS A 486 -2.11 24.08 14.44
N MET A 487 -2.09 22.83 14.89
CA MET A 487 -0.94 22.25 15.58
C MET A 487 0.30 22.14 14.68
N GLN A 488 0.11 21.91 13.38
CA GLN A 488 1.16 21.85 12.38
C GLN A 488 1.66 23.23 11.92
N GLY A 489 0.99 24.32 12.32
CA GLY A 489 1.31 25.68 11.88
C GLY A 489 0.91 25.97 10.42
N HIS A 490 0.07 25.14 9.81
CA HIS A 490 -0.48 25.38 8.46
C HIS A 490 -1.45 26.56 8.43
N ILE A 491 -2.11 26.82 9.56
CA ILE A 491 -3.01 27.96 9.78
C ILE A 491 -2.76 28.54 11.18
N GLN A 492 -3.10 29.81 11.38
CA GLN A 492 -2.96 30.48 12.67
C GLN A 492 -4.06 30.02 13.65
N PRO A 493 -3.87 30.17 14.98
CA PRO A 493 -4.93 29.92 15.95
C PRO A 493 -6.21 30.74 15.69
N ASP A 494 -6.07 31.99 15.25
CA ASP A 494 -7.19 32.86 14.88
C ASP A 494 -7.91 32.37 13.61
N ASP A 495 -7.19 31.75 12.67
CA ASP A 495 -7.78 31.14 11.48
C ASP A 495 -8.65 29.94 11.87
N PHE A 496 -8.16 29.10 12.80
CA PHE A 496 -8.93 27.97 13.31
C PHE A 496 -10.16 28.44 14.10
N ALA A 497 -10.05 29.51 14.88
CA ALA A 497 -11.19 30.08 15.60
C ALA A 497 -12.34 30.50 14.66
N ILE A 498 -12.03 30.98 13.46
CA ILE A 498 -13.04 31.28 12.41
C ILE A 498 -13.74 30.01 11.95
N VAL A 499 -12.98 28.94 11.68
CA VAL A 499 -13.53 27.64 11.27
C VAL A 499 -14.37 27.03 12.39
N GLU A 500 -13.89 27.06 13.63
CA GLU A 500 -14.59 26.53 14.81
C GLU A 500 -15.89 27.30 15.09
N ALA A 501 -15.87 28.63 15.02
CA ALA A 501 -17.05 29.46 15.23
C ALA A 501 -18.17 29.15 14.22
N LEU A 502 -17.82 28.94 12.95
CA LEU A 502 -18.80 28.60 11.91
C LEU A 502 -19.22 27.12 11.95
N THR A 503 -18.40 26.25 12.53
CA THR A 503 -18.70 24.82 12.65
C THR A 503 -19.36 24.43 13.97
N SER A 504 -19.45 25.33 14.94
CA SER A 504 -20.18 25.09 16.18
C SER A 504 -21.70 25.10 15.95
N THR A 505 -22.40 24.14 16.55
CA THR A 505 -23.88 24.08 16.58
C THR A 505 -24.47 24.89 17.74
N ALA A 506 -23.63 25.49 18.59
CA ALA A 506 -24.09 26.31 19.71
C ALA A 506 -24.71 27.62 19.19
N ALA A 507 -25.84 28.00 19.77
CA ALA A 507 -26.68 29.15 19.40
C ALA A 507 -26.03 30.52 19.68
N SER A 508 -24.82 30.77 19.18
CA SER A 508 -24.27 32.12 19.06
C SER A 508 -24.87 32.79 17.83
N ALA A 509 -25.23 34.07 17.93
CA ALA A 509 -25.68 34.84 16.78
C ALA A 509 -24.59 34.78 15.68
N PRO A 510 -24.95 34.49 14.42
CA PRO A 510 -23.98 34.40 13.34
C PRO A 510 -23.27 35.74 13.19
N ASP A 511 -21.93 35.73 13.25
CA ASP A 511 -21.14 36.92 12.95
C ASP A 511 -21.36 37.28 11.47
N PRO A 512 -22.01 38.42 11.16
CA PRO A 512 -22.34 38.79 9.78
C PRO A 512 -21.09 39.06 8.94
N THR A 513 -19.92 39.18 9.58
CA THR A 513 -18.64 39.40 8.90
C THR A 513 -18.00 38.11 8.40
N VAL A 514 -18.50 36.94 8.78
CA VAL A 514 -17.93 35.64 8.37
C VAL A 514 -18.90 34.86 7.50
N ARG A 515 -18.39 34.27 6.41
CA ARG A 515 -19.17 33.50 5.43
C ARG A 515 -18.49 32.18 5.08
N VAL A 516 -19.31 31.19 4.71
CA VAL A 516 -18.83 29.95 4.08
C VAL A 516 -19.18 29.98 2.60
N GLN A 517 -18.20 29.69 1.75
CA GLN A 517 -18.32 29.72 0.31
C GLN A 517 -17.85 28.39 -0.31
N GLN A 518 -18.46 27.99 -1.41
CA GLN A 518 -17.92 26.95 -2.29
C GLN A 518 -17.15 27.56 -3.45
N ILE A 519 -16.23 26.78 -4.02
CA ILE A 519 -15.50 27.17 -5.22
C ILE A 519 -16.19 26.59 -6.46
N LYS A 520 -16.34 27.44 -7.46
CA LYS A 520 -16.82 27.09 -8.80
C LYS A 520 -15.75 27.48 -9.82
N LEU A 521 -15.35 26.51 -10.64
CA LEU A 521 -14.36 26.68 -11.69
C LEU A 521 -15.03 26.88 -13.06
N ASN A 522 -14.48 27.77 -13.88
CA ASN A 522 -14.87 28.02 -15.28
C ASN A 522 -16.35 28.31 -15.46
N ASP A 523 -16.94 29.05 -14.52
CA ASP A 523 -18.36 29.40 -14.50
C ASP A 523 -19.34 28.21 -14.59
N ARG A 524 -18.89 26.98 -14.33
CA ARG A 524 -19.74 25.76 -14.45
C ARG A 524 -19.53 24.73 -13.35
N ASN A 525 -18.28 24.50 -12.96
CA ASN A 525 -17.89 23.31 -12.22
C ASN A 525 -17.74 23.60 -10.73
N VAL A 526 -18.77 23.31 -9.93
CA VAL A 526 -18.66 23.34 -8.46
C VAL A 526 -17.74 22.22 -8.00
N VAL A 527 -16.75 22.55 -7.17
CA VAL A 527 -15.70 21.64 -6.73
C VAL A 527 -16.14 20.92 -5.46
N ALA A 528 -16.35 19.60 -5.53
CA ALA A 528 -17.05 18.83 -4.50
C ALA A 528 -16.36 18.79 -3.11
N ARG A 529 -15.02 18.80 -3.05
CA ARG A 529 -14.26 18.71 -1.79
C ARG A 529 -13.52 20.00 -1.42
N LEU A 530 -14.02 21.16 -1.86
CA LEU A 530 -13.47 22.48 -1.54
C LEU A 530 -14.47 23.44 -0.89
N LEU A 531 -14.08 23.99 0.26
CA LEU A 531 -14.80 25.05 0.98
C LEU A 531 -13.86 26.19 1.34
N VAL A 532 -14.40 27.40 1.43
CA VAL A 532 -13.67 28.60 1.84
C VAL A 532 -14.43 29.31 2.94
N PHE A 533 -13.75 29.56 4.05
CA PHE A 533 -14.23 30.40 5.14
C PHE A 533 -13.69 31.80 4.95
N ARG A 534 -14.56 32.77 4.69
CA ARG A 534 -14.19 34.17 4.45
C ARG A 534 -14.55 35.00 5.67
N LYS A 535 -13.59 35.79 6.16
CA LYS A 535 -13.83 36.90 7.10
C LYS A 535 -13.72 38.22 6.36
N GLN A 536 -14.68 39.10 6.57
CA GLN A 536 -14.73 40.45 6.00
C GLN A 536 -14.58 41.50 7.09
N ASP A 537 -14.16 42.70 6.72
CA ASP A 537 -14.24 43.86 7.61
C ASP A 537 -15.64 44.50 7.61
N ALA A 538 -15.81 45.56 8.41
CA ALA A 538 -17.06 46.32 8.49
C ALA A 538 -17.44 47.03 7.17
N GLN A 539 -16.50 47.15 6.23
CA GLN A 539 -16.67 47.74 4.90
C GLN A 539 -16.92 46.67 3.83
N GLY A 540 -16.95 45.38 4.20
CA GLY A 540 -17.17 44.24 3.30
C GLY A 540 -15.93 43.79 2.52
N GLN A 541 -14.73 44.30 2.82
CA GLN A 541 -13.48 43.86 2.20
C GLN A 541 -13.01 42.54 2.83
N THR A 542 -12.42 41.66 2.01
CA THR A 542 -11.82 40.42 2.50
C THR A 542 -10.68 40.73 3.47
N GLN A 543 -10.79 40.26 4.72
CA GLN A 543 -9.69 40.26 5.69
C GLN A 543 -8.91 38.94 5.68
N ARG A 544 -9.63 37.83 5.53
CA ARG A 544 -9.03 36.48 5.61
C ARG A 544 -9.86 35.47 4.83
N LEU A 545 -9.18 34.52 4.20
CA LEU A 545 -9.74 33.35 3.53
C LEU A 545 -9.07 32.10 4.09
N ILE A 546 -9.83 31.14 4.59
CA ILE A 546 -9.33 29.83 4.99
C ILE A 546 -9.93 28.79 4.05
N MET A 547 -9.11 28.20 3.19
CA MET A 547 -9.52 27.16 2.25
C MET A 547 -9.33 25.78 2.90
N PHE A 548 -10.39 24.97 2.84
CA PHE A 548 -10.38 23.56 3.19
C PHE A 548 -10.49 22.72 1.91
N ALA A 549 -9.48 21.90 1.65
CA ALA A 549 -9.40 20.98 0.52
C ALA A 549 -9.33 19.54 1.05
N SER A 550 -10.49 18.89 1.16
CA SER A 550 -10.56 17.54 1.76
C SER A 550 -9.93 16.51 0.82
N GLU A 551 -9.02 15.70 1.35
CA GLU A 551 -8.32 14.62 0.62
C GLU A 551 -7.48 15.12 -0.56
N ALA A 552 -7.05 16.39 -0.55
CA ALA A 552 -6.10 16.90 -1.54
C ALA A 552 -4.74 16.20 -1.42
N PRO A 553 -4.03 15.96 -2.55
CA PRO A 553 -2.66 15.49 -2.52
C PRO A 553 -1.75 16.43 -1.72
N GLY A 554 -1.02 15.87 -0.76
CA GLY A 554 -0.21 16.63 0.19
C GLY A 554 -0.93 16.85 1.52
N GLN A 555 -0.21 16.74 2.63
CA GLN A 555 -0.74 16.70 4.01
C GLN A 555 -1.24 18.07 4.53
N GLN A 556 -1.49 19.03 3.63
CA GLN A 556 -1.92 20.39 3.96
C GLN A 556 -3.35 20.64 3.47
N TYR A 557 -4.33 20.09 4.19
CA TYR A 557 -5.75 20.24 3.85
C TYR A 557 -6.34 21.62 4.14
N PHE A 558 -5.65 22.44 4.92
CA PHE A 558 -6.03 23.81 5.23
C PHE A 558 -4.94 24.79 4.77
N LYS A 559 -5.35 25.84 4.07
CA LYS A 559 -4.48 26.95 3.65
C LYS A 559 -5.19 28.28 3.89
N ALA A 560 -4.47 29.27 4.39
CA ALA A 560 -5.02 30.59 4.67
C ALA A 560 -4.40 31.67 3.77
N PHE A 561 -5.21 32.65 3.38
CA PHE A 561 -4.86 33.73 2.46
C PHE A 561 -5.45 35.05 2.93
N ASP A 562 -4.82 36.16 2.56
CA ASP A 562 -5.30 37.51 2.89
C ASP A 562 -6.16 38.11 1.77
N THR A 563 -6.06 37.58 0.55
CA THR A 563 -6.77 38.11 -0.62
C THR A 563 -7.27 37.02 -1.56
N ASP A 564 -8.36 37.32 -2.28
CA ASP A 564 -8.92 36.46 -3.33
C ASP A 564 -7.88 36.12 -4.42
N THR A 565 -6.97 37.05 -4.73
CA THR A 565 -5.87 36.87 -5.70
C THR A 565 -4.86 35.81 -5.25
N GLN A 566 -4.50 35.77 -3.97
CA GLN A 566 -3.57 34.76 -3.45
C GLN A 566 -4.18 33.35 -3.56
N LEU A 567 -5.46 33.21 -3.21
CA LEU A 567 -6.18 31.93 -3.36
C LEU A 567 -6.26 31.51 -4.84
N LEU A 568 -6.58 32.45 -5.74
CA LEU A 568 -6.58 32.19 -7.18
C LEU A 568 -5.22 31.68 -7.67
N HIS A 569 -4.12 32.34 -7.27
CA HIS A 569 -2.78 31.91 -7.64
C HIS A 569 -2.43 30.53 -7.09
N GLU A 570 -2.88 30.18 -5.89
CA GLU A 570 -2.69 28.84 -5.34
C GLU A 570 -3.37 27.78 -6.21
N VAL A 571 -4.65 27.97 -6.56
CA VAL A 571 -5.40 27.02 -7.40
C VAL A 571 -4.82 26.94 -8.82
N VAL A 572 -4.32 28.05 -9.37
CA VAL A 572 -3.59 28.05 -10.64
C VAL A 572 -2.25 27.31 -10.49
N GLY A 573 -1.54 27.48 -9.37
CA GLY A 573 -0.29 26.78 -9.09
C GLY A 573 -0.44 25.26 -9.03
N TRP A 574 -1.61 24.76 -8.65
CA TRP A 574 -1.92 23.32 -8.65
C TRP A 574 -1.86 22.68 -10.03
N THR A 575 -2.02 23.45 -11.11
CA THR A 575 -1.91 22.90 -12.48
C THR A 575 -0.48 22.48 -12.85
N ALA A 576 0.52 22.88 -12.06
CA ALA A 576 1.90 22.42 -12.24
C ALA A 576 2.14 20.98 -11.73
N SER A 577 1.22 20.44 -10.90
CA SER A 577 1.34 19.10 -10.31
C SER A 577 0.35 18.14 -10.96
N PRO A 578 0.80 17.06 -11.63
CA PRO A 578 -0.10 16.06 -12.20
C PRO A 578 -1.05 15.44 -11.17
N ALA A 579 -0.58 15.24 -9.93
CA ALA A 579 -1.40 14.69 -8.85
C ALA A 579 -2.54 15.64 -8.45
N MET A 580 -2.26 16.94 -8.34
CA MET A 580 -3.27 17.94 -8.02
C MET A 580 -4.24 18.18 -9.18
N MET A 581 -3.76 18.13 -10.44
CA MET A 581 -4.63 18.17 -11.61
C MET A 581 -5.62 17.00 -11.63
N ALA A 582 -5.12 15.78 -11.40
CA ALA A 582 -5.97 14.60 -11.30
C ALA A 582 -7.01 14.76 -10.17
N TRP A 583 -6.57 15.21 -9.00
CA TRP A 583 -7.47 15.47 -7.87
C TRP A 583 -8.55 16.52 -8.19
N LEU A 584 -8.21 17.63 -8.85
CA LEU A 584 -9.17 18.66 -9.28
C LEU A 584 -10.22 18.10 -10.27
N LEU A 585 -9.80 17.23 -11.18
CA LEU A 585 -10.72 16.54 -12.09
C LEU A 585 -11.66 15.60 -11.34
N ASP A 586 -11.18 14.93 -10.30
CA ASP A 586 -11.98 14.04 -9.47
C ASP A 586 -13.01 14.79 -8.60
N GLN A 587 -12.93 16.12 -8.50
CA GLN A 587 -13.92 16.94 -7.79
C GLN A 587 -15.17 17.27 -8.59
N VAL A 588 -15.22 16.89 -9.87
CA VAL A 588 -16.35 17.19 -10.77
C VAL A 588 -16.91 15.90 -11.38
N ALA A 589 -18.16 15.99 -11.84
CA ALA A 589 -18.81 14.88 -12.54
C ALA A 589 -18.00 14.46 -13.78
N VAL A 590 -17.99 13.16 -14.08
CA VAL A 590 -17.17 12.56 -15.16
C VAL A 590 -17.38 13.26 -16.50
N ALA A 591 -18.62 13.67 -16.81
CA ALA A 591 -18.96 14.35 -18.06
C ALA A 591 -18.29 15.73 -18.21
N ALA A 592 -17.94 16.41 -17.10
CA ALA A 592 -17.31 17.73 -17.11
C ALA A 592 -15.77 17.67 -17.15
N ARG A 593 -15.17 16.50 -16.88
CA ARG A 593 -13.72 16.34 -16.77
C ARG A 593 -12.95 16.66 -18.05
N PRO A 594 -13.38 16.26 -19.27
CA PRO A 594 -12.62 16.55 -20.48
C PRO A 594 -12.42 18.05 -20.73
N GLU A 595 -13.50 18.84 -20.59
CA GLU A 595 -13.44 20.30 -20.75
C GLU A 595 -12.54 20.95 -19.68
N LEU A 596 -12.69 20.53 -18.41
CA LEU A 596 -11.85 21.02 -17.33
C LEU A 596 -10.37 20.63 -17.54
N ALA A 597 -10.09 19.40 -17.98
CA ALA A 597 -8.73 18.92 -18.21
C ALA A 597 -8.03 19.74 -19.29
N ALA A 598 -8.68 20.01 -20.42
CA ALA A 598 -8.13 20.87 -21.47
C ALA A 598 -7.76 22.27 -20.93
N GLN A 599 -8.60 22.84 -20.08
CA GLN A 599 -8.38 24.16 -19.49
C GLN A 599 -7.25 24.16 -18.45
N LEU A 600 -7.20 23.15 -17.57
CA LEU A 600 -6.12 23.02 -16.59
C LEU A 600 -4.76 22.79 -17.29
N THR A 601 -4.73 21.99 -18.36
CA THR A 601 -3.52 21.81 -19.18
C THR A 601 -3.10 23.13 -19.82
N ALA A 602 -4.03 23.88 -20.42
CA ALA A 602 -3.72 25.20 -20.99
C ALA A 602 -3.17 26.18 -19.93
N LEU A 603 -3.67 26.11 -18.69
CA LEU A 603 -3.16 26.91 -17.58
C LEU A 603 -1.78 26.47 -17.09
N SER A 604 -1.46 25.18 -17.17
CA SER A 604 -0.13 24.66 -16.84
C SER A 604 0.93 25.16 -17.84
N GLU A 605 0.57 25.27 -19.12
CA GLU A 605 1.44 25.82 -20.17
C GLU A 605 1.52 27.35 -20.08
N LYS A 606 0.40 28.01 -19.77
CA LYS A 606 0.30 29.46 -19.66
C LYS A 606 -0.57 29.85 -18.46
N PRO A 607 0.03 30.27 -17.32
CA PRO A 607 -0.68 30.54 -16.07
C PRO A 607 -1.37 31.92 -16.08
N GLN A 608 -2.22 32.15 -17.08
CA GLN A 608 -3.06 33.34 -17.22
C GLN A 608 -4.53 32.90 -17.17
N PRO A 609 -5.15 32.85 -15.97
CA PRO A 609 -6.55 32.45 -15.84
C PRO A 609 -7.48 33.44 -16.54
N ALA A 610 -8.56 32.93 -17.13
CA ALA A 610 -9.68 33.75 -17.56
C ALA A 610 -10.29 34.48 -16.35
N LYS A 611 -10.94 35.63 -16.57
CA LYS A 611 -11.51 36.45 -15.50
C LYS A 611 -12.46 35.66 -14.58
N ASP A 612 -13.22 34.73 -15.15
CA ASP A 612 -14.22 33.93 -14.45
C ASP A 612 -13.74 32.49 -14.17
N PHE A 613 -12.42 32.25 -14.16
CA PHE A 613 -11.83 30.94 -13.88
C PHE A 613 -12.23 30.43 -12.49
N LEU A 614 -12.22 31.29 -11.48
CA LEU A 614 -12.57 30.96 -10.09
C LEU A 614 -13.65 31.91 -9.59
N GLN A 615 -14.74 31.34 -9.09
CA GLN A 615 -15.86 32.07 -8.50
C GLN A 615 -16.22 31.47 -7.14
N PHE A 616 -16.73 32.32 -6.24
CA PHE A 616 -17.23 31.93 -4.94
C PHE A 616 -18.76 31.84 -4.98
N ILE A 617 -19.31 30.74 -4.44
CA ILE A 617 -20.75 30.58 -4.23
C ILE A 617 -21.03 30.82 -2.76
N ASP A 618 -21.76 31.89 -2.45
CA ASP A 618 -22.17 32.24 -1.09
C ASP A 618 -23.24 31.28 -0.55
N HIS A 619 -23.06 30.86 0.70
CA HIS A 619 -24.07 30.14 1.47
C HIS A 619 -24.55 30.99 2.65
N PRO A 620 -25.85 30.93 3.01
CA PRO A 620 -26.41 31.73 4.10
C PRO A 620 -25.87 31.33 5.48
N ASP A 621 -25.49 30.05 5.65
CA ASP A 621 -24.97 29.49 6.89
C ASP A 621 -24.12 28.23 6.61
N CYS A 622 -23.40 27.78 7.63
CA CYS A 622 -22.51 26.61 7.52
C CYS A 622 -23.26 25.29 7.28
N GLU A 623 -24.48 25.11 7.81
CA GLU A 623 -25.28 23.91 7.56
C GLU A 623 -25.69 23.80 6.09
N THR A 624 -26.09 24.92 5.48
CA THR A 624 -26.43 25.02 4.06
C THR A 624 -25.19 24.78 3.18
N ALA A 625 -24.03 25.32 3.57
CA ALA A 625 -22.76 25.06 2.89
C ALA A 625 -22.37 23.58 2.97
N LEU A 626 -22.46 22.95 4.14
CA LEU A 626 -22.17 21.53 4.32
C LEU A 626 -23.15 20.63 3.55
N ARG A 627 -24.43 21.00 3.47
CA ARG A 627 -25.40 20.31 2.62
C ARG A 627 -24.96 20.35 1.16
N SER A 628 -24.69 21.55 0.63
CA SER A 628 -24.21 21.71 -0.75
C SER A 628 -22.90 20.93 -0.98
N PHE A 629 -21.99 20.93 -0.01
CA PHE A 629 -20.74 20.18 -0.05
C PHE A 629 -20.97 18.67 -0.15
N THR A 630 -21.84 18.09 0.69
CA THR A 630 -22.15 16.65 0.64
C THR A 630 -22.98 16.27 -0.58
N ASP A 631 -23.85 17.15 -1.08
CA ASP A 631 -24.65 16.93 -2.29
C ASP A 631 -23.75 16.86 -3.52
N GLU A 632 -22.76 17.75 -3.60
CA GLU A 632 -21.75 17.76 -4.66
C GLU A 632 -20.86 16.50 -4.63
N GLN A 633 -20.43 16.06 -3.45
CA GLN A 633 -19.71 14.78 -3.29
C GLN A 633 -20.56 13.58 -3.74
N THR A 634 -21.83 13.57 -3.37
CA THR A 634 -22.78 12.52 -3.79
C THR A 634 -22.99 12.54 -5.30
N ARG A 635 -23.07 13.73 -5.91
CA ARG A 635 -23.19 13.87 -7.38
C ARG A 635 -21.98 13.31 -8.10
N VAL A 636 -20.77 13.61 -7.63
CA VAL A 636 -19.52 13.06 -8.18
C VAL A 636 -19.50 11.53 -8.02
N LEU A 637 -19.81 11.01 -6.83
CA LEU A 637 -19.89 9.56 -6.58
C LEU A 637 -20.84 8.88 -7.57
N LEU A 638 -22.08 9.38 -7.69
CA LEU A 638 -23.08 8.79 -8.59
C LEU A 638 -22.66 8.91 -10.07
N SER A 639 -21.95 9.97 -10.44
CA SER A 639 -21.38 10.12 -11.78
C SER A 639 -20.27 9.10 -12.05
N GLU A 640 -19.43 8.77 -11.07
CA GLU A 640 -18.42 7.70 -11.19
C GLU A 640 -19.09 6.34 -11.28
N GLN A 641 -20.10 6.07 -10.45
CA GLN A 641 -20.89 4.84 -10.57
C GLN A 641 -21.53 4.71 -11.96
N ALA A 642 -22.06 5.80 -12.53
CA ALA A 642 -22.62 5.82 -13.89
C ALA A 642 -21.56 5.63 -14.99
N ARG A 643 -20.30 6.01 -14.74
CA ARG A 643 -19.18 5.68 -15.63
C ARG A 643 -18.89 4.17 -15.62
N HIS A 644 -18.97 3.53 -14.46
CA HIS A 644 -18.75 2.10 -14.27
C HIS A 644 -19.95 1.21 -14.65
N THR A 645 -21.17 1.74 -14.65
CA THR A 645 -22.37 1.03 -15.15
C THR A 645 -23.21 2.02 -15.95
N PRO A 646 -22.83 2.29 -17.21
CA PRO A 646 -23.45 3.33 -18.03
C PRO A 646 -24.84 2.96 -18.52
N ASP A 647 -25.64 3.96 -18.87
CA ASP A 647 -27.04 3.77 -19.30
C ASP A 647 -27.19 2.87 -20.52
N TRP A 648 -26.23 2.87 -21.45
CA TRP A 648 -26.26 1.95 -22.58
C TRP A 648 -26.12 0.48 -22.15
N TYR A 649 -25.38 0.22 -21.07
CA TYR A 649 -25.24 -1.13 -20.50
C TYR A 649 -26.53 -1.54 -19.79
N LEU A 650 -27.12 -0.64 -18.99
CA LEU A 650 -28.40 -0.88 -18.31
C LEU A 650 -29.56 -1.08 -19.31
N ARG A 651 -29.54 -0.41 -20.46
CA ARG A 651 -30.54 -0.63 -21.52
C ARG A 651 -30.30 -1.90 -22.35
N ALA A 652 -29.09 -2.45 -22.34
CA ALA A 652 -28.78 -3.70 -23.02
C ALA A 652 -29.55 -4.86 -22.39
N SER A 653 -29.99 -5.82 -23.21
CA SER A 653 -30.58 -7.06 -22.71
C SER A 653 -29.53 -7.88 -21.95
N ARG A 654 -29.98 -8.72 -21.01
CA ARG A 654 -29.09 -9.60 -20.24
C ARG A 654 -28.21 -10.46 -21.17
N ALA A 655 -28.77 -11.04 -22.22
CA ALA A 655 -28.02 -11.83 -23.20
C ALA A 655 -26.88 -11.03 -23.85
N GLN A 656 -27.10 -9.76 -24.20
CA GLN A 656 -26.06 -8.90 -24.78
C GLN A 656 -24.96 -8.55 -23.77
N ARG A 657 -25.31 -8.32 -22.50
CA ARG A 657 -24.32 -8.07 -21.43
C ARG A 657 -23.42 -9.29 -21.21
N ARG A 658 -24.02 -10.49 -21.20
CA ARG A 658 -23.30 -11.77 -21.09
C ARG A 658 -22.39 -12.02 -22.29
N GLU A 659 -22.88 -11.76 -23.50
CA GLU A 659 -22.07 -11.87 -24.73
C GLU A 659 -20.88 -10.90 -24.70
N LEU A 660 -21.09 -9.66 -24.25
CA LEU A 660 -20.00 -8.69 -24.11
C LEU A 660 -18.97 -9.15 -23.08
N LEU A 661 -19.40 -9.61 -21.90
CA LEU A 661 -18.51 -10.14 -20.86
C LEU A 661 -17.69 -11.33 -21.37
N ALA A 662 -18.33 -12.29 -22.04
CA ALA A 662 -17.66 -13.47 -22.57
C ALA A 662 -16.60 -13.11 -23.62
N LEU A 663 -16.89 -12.12 -24.48
CA LEU A 663 -15.91 -11.59 -25.44
C LEU A 663 -14.73 -10.93 -24.72
N GLU A 664 -14.99 -10.10 -23.70
CA GLU A 664 -13.95 -9.42 -22.91
C GLU A 664 -13.06 -10.43 -22.16
N ARG A 665 -13.64 -11.44 -21.52
CA ARG A 665 -12.88 -12.52 -20.85
C ARG A 665 -12.10 -13.41 -21.82
N ALA A 666 -12.64 -13.66 -23.02
CA ALA A 666 -11.91 -14.39 -24.06
C ALA A 666 -10.72 -13.58 -24.59
N ILE A 667 -10.81 -12.25 -24.66
CA ILE A 667 -9.67 -11.38 -25.01
C ILE A 667 -8.58 -11.51 -23.95
N ASP A 668 -8.94 -11.40 -22.66
CA ASP A 668 -7.99 -11.54 -21.55
C ASP A 668 -7.34 -12.94 -21.54
N GLY A 669 -8.13 -14.00 -21.72
CA GLY A 669 -7.64 -15.38 -21.81
C GLY A 669 -6.69 -15.59 -22.99
N ALA A 670 -7.03 -15.06 -24.17
CA ALA A 670 -6.18 -15.14 -25.35
C ALA A 670 -4.87 -14.37 -25.19
N LEU A 671 -4.91 -13.20 -24.55
CA LEU A 671 -3.72 -12.41 -24.22
C LEU A 671 -2.84 -13.12 -23.18
N GLY A 672 -3.44 -13.70 -22.14
CA GLY A 672 -2.75 -14.50 -21.14
C GLY A 672 -2.05 -15.71 -21.75
N ASN A 673 -2.75 -16.48 -22.60
CA ASN A 673 -2.18 -17.61 -23.33
C ASN A 673 -1.01 -17.17 -24.23
N TYR A 674 -1.16 -16.04 -24.94
CA TYR A 674 -0.10 -15.49 -25.77
C TYR A 674 1.14 -15.14 -24.95
N GLN A 675 0.99 -14.45 -23.82
CA GLN A 675 2.10 -14.02 -22.94
C GLN A 675 2.77 -15.20 -22.19
N ALA A 676 2.01 -16.28 -21.93
CA ALA A 676 2.53 -17.46 -21.27
C ALA A 676 3.54 -18.25 -22.12
N GLN A 677 3.47 -18.16 -23.45
CA GLN A 677 4.35 -18.92 -24.33
C GLN A 677 5.79 -18.40 -24.32
N PRO A 678 6.82 -19.25 -24.12
CA PRO A 678 8.21 -18.80 -24.11
C PRO A 678 8.65 -18.08 -25.39
N HIS A 679 8.20 -18.57 -26.56
CA HIS A 679 8.58 -18.02 -27.87
C HIS A 679 7.89 -16.68 -28.22
N THR A 680 6.98 -16.16 -27.39
CA THR A 680 6.41 -14.81 -27.57
C THR A 680 7.19 -13.75 -26.78
N ARG A 681 8.09 -14.18 -25.87
CA ARG A 681 8.95 -13.28 -25.09
C ARG A 681 10.13 -12.79 -25.92
N VAL A 682 10.48 -11.54 -25.70
CA VAL A 682 11.56 -10.84 -26.39
C VAL A 682 12.41 -10.14 -25.34
N GLN A 683 13.73 -10.24 -25.48
CA GLN A 683 14.66 -9.52 -24.61
C GLN A 683 14.42 -8.01 -24.71
N SER A 684 14.36 -7.33 -23.57
CA SER A 684 14.19 -5.88 -23.53
C SER A 684 15.38 -5.18 -24.24
N PHE A 685 15.21 -4.00 -24.86
CA PHE A 685 16.31 -3.31 -25.54
C PHE A 685 17.33 -2.85 -24.49
N GLN A 686 16.85 -2.47 -23.31
CA GLN A 686 17.69 -2.14 -22.16
C GLN A 686 18.50 -3.37 -21.70
N ASP A 687 17.87 -4.54 -21.59
CA ASP A 687 18.55 -5.79 -21.21
C ASP A 687 19.57 -6.19 -22.28
N TYR A 688 19.24 -6.00 -23.56
CA TYR A 688 20.15 -6.23 -24.67
C TYR A 688 21.37 -5.30 -24.60
N VAL A 689 21.15 -4.01 -24.37
CA VAL A 689 22.22 -3.01 -24.23
C VAL A 689 23.07 -3.30 -22.99
N HIS A 690 22.46 -3.60 -21.85
CA HIS A 690 23.15 -3.98 -20.61
C HIS A 690 24.00 -5.24 -20.81
N GLN A 691 23.46 -6.28 -21.46
CA GLN A 691 24.21 -7.48 -21.79
C GLN A 691 25.40 -7.19 -22.70
N ARG A 692 25.23 -6.34 -23.72
CA ARG A 692 26.32 -5.91 -24.62
C ARG A 692 27.35 -5.07 -23.88
N ALA A 693 26.91 -4.19 -22.98
CA ALA A 693 27.77 -3.40 -22.11
C ALA A 693 28.60 -4.29 -21.18
N SER A 694 27.98 -5.29 -20.55
CA SER A 694 28.66 -6.27 -19.70
C SER A 694 29.71 -7.09 -20.48
N GLN A 695 29.41 -7.45 -21.74
CA GLN A 695 30.37 -8.11 -22.62
C GLN A 695 31.55 -7.20 -23.00
N GLN A 696 31.30 -5.93 -23.32
CA GLN A 696 32.35 -5.00 -23.74
C GLN A 696 33.22 -4.56 -22.57
N ILE A 697 32.62 -4.26 -21.42
CA ILE A 697 33.38 -3.89 -20.21
C ILE A 697 34.21 -5.07 -19.71
N GLY A 698 33.67 -6.30 -19.77
CA GLY A 698 34.43 -7.51 -19.47
C GLY A 698 35.67 -7.65 -20.35
N LYS A 699 35.55 -7.37 -21.65
CA LYS A 699 36.71 -7.37 -22.58
C LYS A 699 37.73 -6.29 -22.24
N LEU A 700 37.30 -5.08 -21.90
CA LEU A 700 38.20 -3.98 -21.52
C LEU A 700 38.96 -4.28 -20.23
N LEU A 701 38.30 -4.92 -19.26
CA LEU A 701 38.87 -5.27 -17.96
C LEU A 701 39.58 -6.63 -17.94
N GLY A 702 39.50 -7.42 -19.02
CA GLY A 702 40.09 -8.76 -19.08
C GLY A 702 39.37 -9.81 -18.21
N VAL A 703 38.09 -9.61 -17.90
CA VAL A 703 37.26 -10.50 -17.07
C VAL A 703 36.09 -11.10 -17.86
N PRO A 704 35.52 -12.24 -17.43
CA PRO A 704 34.33 -12.81 -18.08
C PRO A 704 33.15 -11.83 -18.06
N ALA A 705 32.33 -11.85 -19.11
CA ALA A 705 31.08 -11.09 -19.15
C ALA A 705 30.18 -11.47 -17.95
N GLY A 706 29.52 -10.49 -17.34
CA GLY A 706 28.70 -10.68 -16.13
C GLY A 706 29.48 -10.59 -14.80
N THR A 707 30.81 -10.50 -14.83
CA THR A 707 31.62 -10.33 -13.61
C THR A 707 31.48 -8.94 -12.99
N VAL A 708 31.29 -7.93 -13.83
CA VAL A 708 31.15 -6.52 -13.44
C VAL A 708 29.84 -6.00 -14.01
N ASP A 709 29.05 -5.36 -13.14
CA ASP A 709 27.84 -4.66 -13.58
C ASP A 709 28.24 -3.35 -14.28
N PRO A 710 27.97 -3.19 -15.59
CA PRO A 710 28.32 -1.98 -16.34
C PRO A 710 27.61 -0.72 -15.82
N ASP A 711 26.48 -0.84 -15.12
CA ASP A 711 25.75 0.32 -14.55
C ASP A 711 26.48 0.90 -13.32
N LEU A 712 27.36 0.11 -12.69
CA LEU A 712 28.19 0.57 -11.58
C LEU A 712 29.51 1.20 -12.05
N ILE A 713 29.82 1.15 -13.34
CA ILE A 713 31.02 1.78 -13.91
C ILE A 713 30.66 3.20 -14.35
N VAL A 714 31.01 4.17 -13.52
CA VAL A 714 30.70 5.59 -13.76
C VAL A 714 31.88 6.29 -14.42
N ILE A 715 31.58 6.95 -15.54
CA ILE A 715 32.51 7.69 -16.38
C ILE A 715 32.24 9.16 -16.17
N THR A 716 33.24 9.89 -15.67
CA THR A 716 33.10 11.31 -15.33
C THR A 716 34.08 12.14 -16.14
N SER A 717 33.57 13.15 -16.85
CA SER A 717 34.33 14.20 -17.53
C SER A 717 33.76 15.57 -17.18
N GLU A 718 34.39 16.66 -17.61
CA GLU A 718 33.89 18.02 -17.38
C GLU A 718 32.54 18.31 -18.06
N ARG A 719 32.19 17.52 -19.09
CA ARG A 719 30.98 17.73 -19.88
C ARG A 719 29.80 16.90 -19.40
N GLU A 720 30.05 15.76 -18.78
CA GLU A 720 29.00 14.77 -18.49
C GLU A 720 29.48 13.71 -17.47
N THR A 721 28.50 13.09 -16.82
CA THR A 721 28.67 11.94 -15.93
C THR A 721 27.61 10.91 -16.30
N LEU A 722 28.04 9.69 -16.61
CA LEU A 722 27.18 8.64 -17.13
C LEU A 722 27.75 7.26 -16.82
N THR A 723 26.89 6.25 -16.80
CA THR A 723 27.31 4.85 -16.65
C THR A 723 27.89 4.30 -17.95
N TYR A 724 28.65 3.20 -17.89
CA TYR A 724 29.17 2.57 -19.12
C TYR A 724 28.03 2.09 -20.05
N THR A 725 26.92 1.63 -19.48
CA THR A 725 25.70 1.26 -20.23
C THR A 725 25.11 2.47 -20.94
N ASP A 726 24.98 3.62 -20.27
CA ASP A 726 24.48 4.85 -20.88
C ASP A 726 25.42 5.39 -21.97
N MET A 727 26.73 5.28 -21.78
CA MET A 727 27.73 5.64 -22.80
C MET A 727 27.59 4.79 -24.06
N LEU A 728 27.39 3.48 -23.87
CA LEU A 728 27.25 2.54 -24.96
C LEU A 728 25.91 2.76 -25.70
N LEU A 729 24.86 3.15 -24.97
CA LEU A 729 23.54 3.44 -25.52
C LEU A 729 23.54 4.73 -26.33
N ASN A 730 23.91 5.85 -25.69
CA ASN A 730 23.69 7.21 -26.20
C ASN A 730 24.95 7.81 -26.85
N GLY A 731 26.07 7.11 -26.78
CA GLY A 731 27.37 7.70 -27.05
C GLY A 731 27.78 8.64 -25.93
N TYR A 732 28.72 9.53 -26.25
CA TYR A 732 29.21 10.57 -25.36
C TYR A 732 29.20 11.90 -26.11
N ASN A 733 29.29 13.01 -25.38
CA ASN A 733 29.26 14.34 -25.94
C ASN A 733 30.55 14.69 -26.72
N ASP A 734 30.56 14.33 -28.00
CA ASP A 734 31.66 14.60 -28.95
C ASP A 734 31.50 15.95 -29.70
N SER A 735 30.70 16.88 -29.15
CA SER A 735 30.60 18.23 -29.71
C SER A 735 31.93 19.00 -29.58
N ILE A 736 32.17 19.96 -30.47
CA ILE A 736 33.35 20.81 -30.39
C ILE A 736 33.10 21.90 -29.34
N ASP A 737 33.55 21.68 -28.11
CA ASP A 737 33.59 22.68 -27.04
C ASP A 737 35.06 23.00 -26.68
N PRO A 738 35.54 24.23 -26.95
CA PRO A 738 36.93 24.61 -26.72
C PRO A 738 37.29 24.84 -25.24
N LEU A 739 36.32 24.80 -24.32
CA LEU A 739 36.51 25.14 -22.91
C LEU A 739 36.46 23.93 -21.96
N ARG A 740 35.84 22.81 -22.37
CA ARG A 740 35.66 21.62 -21.52
C ARG A 740 36.18 20.36 -22.19
N THR A 741 36.79 19.44 -21.46
CA THR A 741 37.27 18.15 -21.98
C THR A 741 36.14 17.11 -22.10
N SER A 742 36.21 16.23 -23.11
CA SER A 742 35.20 15.18 -23.33
C SER A 742 35.61 13.84 -22.69
N ALA A 743 34.65 12.91 -22.62
CA ALA A 743 34.91 11.56 -22.13
C ALA A 743 35.99 10.79 -22.93
N ALA A 744 36.26 11.19 -24.17
CA ALA A 744 37.31 10.58 -24.99
C ALA A 744 38.72 11.09 -24.70
N THR A 745 38.83 12.28 -24.07
CA THR A 745 40.11 12.95 -23.82
C THR A 745 40.55 12.89 -22.37
N ASP A 746 39.63 13.03 -21.41
CA ASP A 746 39.98 13.22 -19.99
C ASP A 746 38.90 12.69 -19.04
N ALA A 747 38.48 11.44 -19.24
CA ALA A 747 37.55 10.77 -18.35
C ALA A 747 38.25 10.13 -17.13
N THR A 748 37.59 10.21 -15.98
CA THR A 748 37.89 9.39 -14.80
C THR A 748 36.85 8.30 -14.63
N PHE A 749 37.26 7.17 -14.05
CA PHE A 749 36.43 5.97 -13.90
C PHE A 749 36.27 5.60 -12.43
N SER A 750 35.06 5.27 -12.02
CA SER A 750 34.77 4.70 -10.70
C SER A 750 33.87 3.48 -10.82
N GLY A 751 33.94 2.58 -9.83
CA GLY A 751 33.30 1.27 -9.90
C GLY A 751 33.15 0.61 -8.54
N PRO A 752 32.53 -0.58 -8.49
CA PRO A 752 32.28 -1.29 -7.23
C PRO A 752 33.58 -1.71 -6.52
N PRO A 753 33.59 -1.81 -5.17
CA PRO A 753 34.79 -2.11 -4.40
C PRO A 753 35.36 -3.49 -4.77
N GLY A 754 36.66 -3.55 -5.02
CA GLY A 754 37.38 -4.79 -5.36
C GLY A 754 37.55 -5.06 -6.86
N ILE A 755 37.03 -4.20 -7.75
CA ILE A 755 37.30 -4.26 -9.19
C ILE A 755 38.48 -3.36 -9.55
N ASP A 756 39.46 -3.92 -10.27
CA ASP A 756 40.58 -3.16 -10.81
C ASP A 756 40.17 -2.45 -12.11
N LEU A 757 40.16 -1.12 -12.08
CA LEU A 757 39.81 -0.27 -13.24
C LEU A 757 41.04 0.28 -13.97
N SER A 758 42.25 -0.09 -13.56
CA SER A 758 43.50 0.43 -14.13
C SER A 758 43.66 0.13 -15.63
N ALA A 759 42.95 -0.88 -16.14
CA ALA A 759 42.88 -1.22 -17.55
C ALA A 759 42.05 -0.23 -18.40
N LEU A 760 41.21 0.61 -17.78
CA LEU A 760 40.38 1.59 -18.47
C LEU A 760 41.17 2.86 -18.79
N SER A 761 41.06 3.33 -20.03
CA SER A 761 41.57 4.63 -20.46
C SER A 761 40.50 5.39 -21.25
N PRO A 762 40.49 6.73 -21.24
CA PRO A 762 39.53 7.54 -22.01
C PRO A 762 39.46 7.13 -23.49
N ALA A 763 40.61 6.87 -24.11
CA ALA A 763 40.69 6.44 -25.51
C ALA A 763 40.14 5.03 -25.75
N ALA A 764 40.42 4.07 -24.86
CA ALA A 764 39.92 2.70 -24.99
C ALA A 764 38.41 2.61 -24.74
N VAL A 765 37.92 3.32 -23.73
CA VAL A 765 36.49 3.37 -23.38
C VAL A 765 35.70 4.09 -24.47
N ALA A 766 36.13 5.28 -24.90
CA ALA A 766 35.49 5.98 -26.02
C ALA A 766 35.61 5.22 -27.35
N GLY A 767 36.72 4.50 -27.57
CA GLY A 767 36.90 3.61 -28.72
C GLY A 767 35.95 2.42 -28.71
N SER A 768 35.61 1.88 -27.54
CA SER A 768 34.72 0.73 -27.40
C SER A 768 33.26 1.02 -27.77
N VAL A 769 32.83 2.28 -27.69
CA VAL A 769 31.46 2.73 -27.99
C VAL A 769 31.32 3.35 -29.39
N ARG A 770 32.43 3.69 -30.08
CA ARG A 770 32.41 4.28 -31.43
C ARG A 770 32.01 3.26 -32.50
N GLY A 771 31.06 3.63 -33.36
CA GLY A 771 30.71 2.87 -34.57
C GLY A 771 29.84 1.62 -34.37
N GLN A 772 29.37 1.36 -33.14
CA GLN A 772 28.45 0.25 -32.86
C GLN A 772 27.00 0.68 -33.03
N TRP A 773 26.33 0.12 -34.03
CA TRP A 773 24.91 0.36 -34.26
C TRP A 773 24.07 -0.68 -33.51
N LEU A 774 24.10 -0.64 -32.16
CA LEU A 774 23.35 -1.58 -31.31
C LEU A 774 21.86 -1.63 -31.66
N ALA A 775 21.31 -0.48 -32.06
CA ALA A 775 19.95 -0.37 -32.55
C ALA A 775 19.70 -1.20 -33.83
N ASP A 776 20.62 -1.19 -34.81
CA ASP A 776 20.48 -1.97 -36.05
C ASP A 776 20.61 -3.48 -35.80
N GLU A 777 21.56 -3.88 -34.97
CA GLU A 777 21.71 -5.29 -34.56
C GLU A 777 20.49 -5.79 -33.81
N TYR A 778 19.94 -4.96 -32.91
CA TYR A 778 18.72 -5.29 -32.18
C TYR A 778 17.51 -5.41 -33.13
N ILE A 779 17.36 -4.49 -34.09
CA ILE A 779 16.31 -4.61 -35.12
C ILE A 779 16.44 -5.90 -35.92
N ALA A 780 17.66 -6.29 -36.31
CA ALA A 780 17.93 -7.54 -37.00
C ALA A 780 17.57 -8.76 -36.12
N LEU A 781 17.91 -8.73 -34.83
CA LEU A 781 17.53 -9.75 -33.85
C LEU A 781 16.01 -9.89 -33.76
N ILE A 782 15.27 -8.78 -33.69
CA ILE A 782 13.81 -8.79 -33.63
C ILE A 782 13.21 -9.38 -34.90
N ARG A 783 13.68 -8.97 -36.10
CA ARG A 783 13.23 -9.55 -37.37
C ARG A 783 13.47 -11.06 -37.41
N ASN A 784 14.67 -11.50 -37.02
CA ASN A 784 15.02 -12.92 -37.04
C ASN A 784 14.22 -13.75 -36.02
N THR A 785 13.89 -13.18 -34.86
CA THR A 785 13.19 -13.90 -33.78
C THR A 785 11.68 -13.92 -34.01
N LEU A 786 11.10 -12.78 -34.41
CA LEU A 786 9.66 -12.61 -34.46
C LEU A 786 9.07 -12.80 -35.86
N LEU A 787 9.74 -12.32 -36.92
CA LEU A 787 9.21 -12.25 -38.29
C LEU A 787 9.73 -13.36 -39.22
N ASN A 788 10.78 -14.07 -38.83
CA ASN A 788 11.31 -15.20 -39.60
C ASN A 788 10.32 -16.37 -39.57
N SER A 789 9.89 -16.84 -40.74
CA SER A 789 8.94 -17.94 -40.89
C SER A 789 9.46 -19.28 -40.39
N GLU A 790 10.78 -19.45 -40.37
CA GLU A 790 11.45 -20.69 -39.93
C GLU A 790 11.56 -20.82 -38.41
N ASN A 791 11.11 -19.82 -37.64
CA ASN A 791 11.17 -19.83 -36.18
C ASN A 791 9.92 -20.49 -35.57
N ASP A 792 10.11 -21.38 -34.60
CA ASP A 792 9.08 -22.25 -33.99
C ASP A 792 7.84 -21.51 -33.44
N GLY A 793 7.92 -20.20 -33.15
CA GLY A 793 6.80 -19.39 -32.67
C GLY A 793 6.07 -18.54 -33.73
N TYR A 794 6.53 -18.49 -34.99
CA TYR A 794 6.04 -17.55 -35.98
C TYR A 794 4.56 -17.76 -36.33
N ALA A 795 4.18 -18.99 -36.68
CA ALA A 795 2.81 -19.33 -37.05
C ALA A 795 1.83 -19.09 -35.88
N TYR A 796 2.23 -19.47 -34.66
CA TYR A 796 1.45 -19.25 -33.45
C TYR A 796 1.16 -17.76 -33.22
N ARG A 797 2.19 -16.91 -33.30
CA ARG A 797 2.04 -15.46 -33.08
C ARG A 797 1.06 -14.83 -34.06
N ARG A 798 1.17 -15.22 -35.33
CA ARG A 798 0.26 -14.79 -36.41
C ARG A 798 -1.19 -15.24 -36.17
N GLN A 799 -1.40 -16.51 -35.82
CA GLN A 799 -2.73 -17.04 -35.52
C GLN A 799 -3.38 -16.35 -34.32
N CYS A 800 -2.63 -16.21 -33.22
CA CYS A 800 -3.13 -15.53 -32.02
C CYS A 800 -3.47 -14.06 -32.28
N SER A 801 -2.66 -13.36 -33.07
CA SER A 801 -2.91 -11.95 -33.42
C SER A 801 -4.23 -11.78 -34.17
N VAL A 802 -4.55 -12.69 -35.09
CA VAL A 802 -5.84 -12.70 -35.80
C VAL A 802 -6.99 -12.97 -34.84
N MET A 803 -6.86 -14.00 -33.99
CA MET A 803 -7.91 -14.35 -33.02
C MET A 803 -8.20 -13.18 -32.07
N ILE A 804 -7.17 -12.55 -31.50
CA ILE A 804 -7.33 -11.44 -30.57
C ILE A 804 -7.96 -10.21 -31.26
N THR A 805 -7.49 -9.88 -32.47
CA THR A 805 -8.10 -8.79 -33.28
C THR A 805 -9.57 -9.08 -33.59
N GLN A 806 -9.90 -10.34 -33.91
CA GLN A 806 -11.27 -10.78 -34.19
C GLN A 806 -12.17 -10.63 -32.95
N LEU A 807 -11.71 -11.05 -31.78
CA LEU A 807 -12.45 -10.91 -30.52
C LEU A 807 -12.65 -9.44 -30.17
N GLN A 808 -11.62 -8.60 -30.32
CA GLN A 808 -11.70 -7.15 -30.12
C GLN A 808 -12.71 -6.49 -31.06
N MET A 809 -12.70 -6.84 -32.35
CA MET A 809 -13.70 -6.33 -33.31
C MET A 809 -15.12 -6.77 -32.93
N LYS A 810 -15.32 -8.01 -32.47
CA LYS A 810 -16.63 -8.50 -32.03
C LYS A 810 -17.14 -7.73 -30.81
N ALA A 811 -16.28 -7.53 -29.80
CA ALA A 811 -16.61 -6.75 -28.61
C ALA A 811 -16.94 -5.30 -28.99
N ALA A 812 -16.11 -4.67 -29.83
CA ALA A 812 -16.31 -3.32 -30.33
C ALA A 812 -17.62 -3.17 -31.13
N ALA A 813 -17.94 -4.13 -32.00
CA ALA A 813 -19.18 -4.14 -32.77
C ALA A 813 -20.40 -4.22 -31.84
N LEU A 814 -20.35 -5.08 -30.82
CA LEU A 814 -21.43 -5.19 -29.84
C LEU A 814 -21.55 -3.90 -29.01
N ARG A 815 -20.44 -3.33 -28.52
CA ARG A 815 -20.45 -2.04 -27.82
C ARG A 815 -21.03 -0.92 -28.69
N CYS A 816 -20.65 -0.85 -29.97
CA CYS A 816 -21.18 0.17 -30.89
C CYS A 816 -22.67 -0.01 -31.14
N LEU A 817 -23.17 -1.25 -31.24
CA LEU A 817 -24.61 -1.51 -31.30
C LEU A 817 -25.31 -1.01 -30.03
N LEU A 818 -24.78 -1.36 -28.85
CA LEU A 818 -25.39 -1.00 -27.56
C LEU A 818 -25.37 0.50 -27.29
N LYS A 819 -24.31 1.19 -27.72
CA LYS A 819 -24.19 2.65 -27.67
C LYS A 819 -25.04 3.36 -28.74
N GLY A 820 -25.53 2.64 -29.75
CA GLY A 820 -26.31 3.19 -30.86
C GLY A 820 -25.47 3.84 -31.97
N HIS A 821 -24.17 3.54 -32.05
CA HIS A 821 -23.28 4.02 -33.11
C HIS A 821 -23.47 3.25 -34.44
N ILE A 822 -23.99 2.02 -34.37
CA ILE A 822 -24.37 1.22 -35.53
C ILE A 822 -25.77 0.64 -35.35
N GLU A 823 -26.47 0.42 -36.46
CA GLU A 823 -27.82 -0.14 -36.48
C GLU A 823 -27.81 -1.67 -36.29
N ARG A 824 -28.96 -2.22 -35.87
CA ARG A 824 -29.12 -3.67 -35.71
C ARG A 824 -28.90 -4.45 -37.02
N THR A 825 -29.39 -3.92 -38.13
CA THR A 825 -29.19 -4.47 -39.49
C THR A 825 -27.71 -4.50 -39.86
N GLN A 826 -26.97 -3.43 -39.51
CA GLN A 826 -25.53 -3.34 -39.71
C GLN A 826 -24.77 -4.37 -38.88
N TYR A 827 -25.14 -4.51 -37.60
CA TYR A 827 -24.51 -5.46 -36.69
C TYR A 827 -24.65 -6.93 -37.16
N VAL A 828 -25.81 -7.32 -37.71
CA VAL A 828 -26.06 -8.71 -38.15
C VAL A 828 -25.07 -9.17 -39.21
N TRP A 829 -24.89 -8.38 -40.28
CA TRP A 829 -23.94 -8.75 -41.33
C TRP A 829 -22.49 -8.54 -40.88
N LEU A 830 -22.23 -7.52 -40.05
CA LEU A 830 -20.89 -7.27 -39.50
C LEU A 830 -20.44 -8.48 -38.68
N LYS A 831 -21.28 -9.00 -37.80
CA LYS A 831 -21.00 -10.20 -36.99
C LYS A 831 -20.62 -11.39 -37.89
N GLN A 832 -21.37 -11.63 -38.97
CA GLN A 832 -21.04 -12.69 -39.94
C GLN A 832 -19.68 -12.48 -40.62
N SER A 833 -19.37 -11.25 -41.04
CA SER A 833 -18.05 -10.94 -41.62
C SER A 833 -16.92 -11.14 -40.60
N LEU A 834 -17.13 -10.75 -39.35
CA LEU A 834 -16.16 -10.91 -38.27
C LEU A 834 -15.97 -12.37 -37.88
N ASP A 835 -17.01 -13.19 -37.82
CA ASP A 835 -16.91 -14.64 -37.56
C ASP A 835 -16.00 -15.34 -38.58
N ASN A 836 -16.03 -14.87 -39.82
CA ASN A 836 -15.22 -15.43 -40.91
C ASN A 836 -13.89 -14.71 -41.12
N ALA A 837 -13.54 -13.67 -40.35
CA ALA A 837 -12.34 -12.83 -40.58
C ALA A 837 -11.01 -13.59 -40.54
N HIS A 838 -10.96 -14.74 -39.86
CA HIS A 838 -9.77 -15.57 -39.72
C HIS A 838 -9.44 -16.43 -40.96
N LEU A 839 -10.40 -16.63 -41.86
CA LEU A 839 -10.22 -17.43 -43.07
C LEU A 839 -9.42 -16.65 -44.11
N SER A 840 -8.37 -17.21 -44.71
CA SER A 840 -7.57 -16.53 -45.75
C SER A 840 -7.75 -17.11 -47.16
N ASP A 841 -8.68 -18.05 -47.37
CA ASP A 841 -8.95 -18.58 -48.71
C ASP A 841 -9.68 -17.57 -49.60
N SER A 842 -9.42 -17.63 -50.91
CA SER A 842 -9.91 -16.63 -51.88
C SER A 842 -11.44 -16.50 -51.88
N ALA A 843 -12.16 -17.63 -51.80
CA ALA A 843 -13.62 -17.63 -51.87
C ALA A 843 -14.23 -16.96 -50.62
N SER A 844 -13.72 -17.28 -49.43
CA SER A 844 -14.16 -16.64 -48.18
C SER A 844 -13.77 -15.16 -48.14
N ARG A 845 -12.59 -14.78 -48.63
CA ARG A 845 -12.17 -13.36 -48.66
C ARG A 845 -12.98 -12.52 -49.64
N GLU A 846 -13.35 -13.06 -50.81
CA GLU A 846 -14.29 -12.38 -51.72
C GLU A 846 -15.67 -12.21 -51.09
N ARG A 847 -16.09 -13.20 -50.29
CA ARG A 847 -17.40 -13.20 -49.63
C ARG A 847 -17.47 -12.27 -48.42
N TYR A 848 -16.38 -12.13 -47.67
CA TYR A 848 -16.29 -11.32 -46.46
C TYR A 848 -15.04 -10.42 -46.50
N PRO A 849 -14.96 -9.46 -47.43
CA PRO A 849 -13.75 -8.72 -47.68
C PRO A 849 -13.44 -7.74 -46.55
N LEU A 850 -12.15 -7.66 -46.21
CA LEU A 850 -11.57 -6.67 -45.31
C LEU A 850 -10.61 -5.81 -46.12
N TYR A 851 -10.70 -4.49 -45.95
CA TYR A 851 -9.84 -3.54 -46.66
C TYR A 851 -9.03 -2.72 -45.67
N PRO A 852 -7.79 -2.32 -46.00
CA PRO A 852 -7.06 -1.36 -45.20
C PRO A 852 -7.67 0.04 -45.36
N LEU A 853 -7.63 0.86 -44.31
CA LEU A 853 -7.92 2.29 -44.46
C LEU A 853 -6.73 2.97 -45.16
N GLN A 854 -6.98 3.56 -46.34
CA GLN A 854 -5.98 4.28 -47.13
C GLN A 854 -6.34 5.75 -47.32
N ILE A 855 -5.39 6.64 -46.99
CA ILE A 855 -5.49 8.09 -47.15
C ILE A 855 -4.73 8.48 -48.42
N HIS A 856 -5.41 9.13 -49.35
CA HIS A 856 -4.84 9.59 -50.61
C HIS A 856 -4.43 11.06 -50.47
N VAL A 857 -3.15 11.31 -50.25
CA VAL A 857 -2.59 12.66 -50.13
C VAL A 857 -2.32 13.19 -51.54
N ASP A 858 -3.20 14.07 -52.03
CA ASP A 858 -3.13 14.71 -53.35
C ASP A 858 -2.54 16.13 -53.32
N LYS A 859 -2.20 16.62 -52.12
CA LYS A 859 -1.42 17.84 -51.86
C LYS A 859 -0.08 17.47 -51.18
N PRO A 860 0.91 16.93 -51.91
CA PRO A 860 2.15 16.44 -51.30
C PRO A 860 3.00 17.54 -50.65
N LEU A 861 2.74 18.81 -50.98
CA LEU A 861 3.48 19.97 -50.49
C LEU A 861 2.78 20.71 -49.33
N ILE A 862 1.65 20.23 -48.79
CA ILE A 862 0.79 20.94 -47.81
C ILE A 862 1.44 21.29 -46.45
N ALA A 863 2.72 20.98 -46.27
CA ALA A 863 3.50 21.31 -45.07
C ALA A 863 4.87 21.92 -45.42
N SER A 864 5.07 22.38 -46.65
CA SER A 864 6.36 22.91 -47.13
C SER A 864 6.65 24.32 -46.62
N GLY A 865 5.62 25.06 -46.20
CA GLY A 865 5.75 26.43 -45.70
C GLY A 865 5.85 27.46 -46.82
N LEU A 866 5.59 27.04 -48.07
CA LEU A 866 5.59 27.89 -49.24
C LEU A 866 4.14 28.30 -49.52
N THR A 867 3.84 29.57 -49.24
CA THR A 867 2.55 30.19 -49.53
C THR A 867 2.17 29.95 -51.00
N ASP A 868 0.89 29.65 -51.27
CA ASP A 868 0.30 29.28 -52.57
C ASP A 868 0.73 27.92 -53.16
N VAL A 869 1.93 27.43 -52.84
CA VAL A 869 2.42 26.10 -53.28
C VAL A 869 1.84 24.98 -52.41
N ASP A 870 1.65 25.23 -51.12
CA ASP A 870 1.09 24.27 -50.16
C ASP A 870 -0.36 23.84 -50.50
N GLN A 871 -1.07 24.64 -51.31
CA GLN A 871 -2.45 24.36 -51.75
C GLN A 871 -2.54 23.70 -53.14
N LEU A 872 -1.41 23.45 -53.81
CA LEU A 872 -1.38 22.82 -55.13
C LEU A 872 -1.85 21.37 -55.05
N VAL A 873 -2.96 21.10 -55.72
CA VAL A 873 -3.47 19.76 -55.94
C VAL A 873 -2.79 19.21 -57.19
N ILE A 874 -2.11 18.08 -57.07
CA ILE A 874 -1.44 17.43 -58.19
C ILE A 874 -2.28 16.24 -58.66
N PRO A 875 -3.05 16.35 -59.77
CA PRO A 875 -4.02 15.33 -60.18
C PRO A 875 -3.42 14.03 -60.74
N GLY A 876 -2.10 13.82 -60.66
CA GLY A 876 -1.41 12.64 -61.20
C GLY A 876 -1.25 11.48 -60.20
N PRO A 877 -1.46 10.21 -60.60
CA PRO A 877 -1.25 9.05 -59.73
C PRO A 877 0.23 8.84 -59.33
N LEU A 878 1.18 9.43 -60.08
CA LEU A 878 2.62 9.37 -59.80
C LEU A 878 3.06 10.24 -58.61
N LEU A 879 2.23 11.21 -58.22
CA LEU A 879 2.54 12.17 -57.14
C LEU A 879 1.45 12.18 -56.03
N THR A 880 0.39 11.38 -56.19
CA THR A 880 -0.56 11.09 -55.10
C THR A 880 0.09 10.08 -54.15
N HIS A 881 0.32 10.49 -52.91
CA HIS A 881 0.94 9.64 -51.92
C HIS A 881 -0.15 8.87 -51.15
N ILE A 882 -0.07 7.54 -51.11
CA ILE A 882 -1.04 6.70 -50.37
C ILE A 882 -0.44 6.31 -49.02
N GLU A 883 -1.12 6.67 -47.92
CA GLU A 883 -0.78 6.24 -46.57
C GLU A 883 -1.79 5.21 -46.06
N THR A 884 -1.30 4.10 -45.53
CA THR A 884 -2.16 3.10 -44.86
C THR A 884 -2.20 3.37 -43.37
N VAL A 885 -3.40 3.52 -42.82
CA VAL A 885 -3.62 3.70 -41.39
C VAL A 885 -3.65 2.32 -40.72
N GLN A 886 -2.61 1.98 -39.95
CA GLN A 886 -2.51 0.66 -39.31
C GLN A 886 -3.58 0.46 -38.24
N GLY A 887 -4.08 -0.77 -38.12
CA GLY A 887 -5.13 -1.15 -37.16
C GLY A 887 -6.55 -0.73 -37.57
N CYS A 888 -6.71 0.15 -38.56
CA CYS A 888 -8.02 0.56 -39.07
C CYS A 888 -8.41 -0.30 -40.29
N LEU A 889 -9.61 -0.85 -40.25
CA LEU A 889 -10.14 -1.75 -41.29
C LEU A 889 -11.47 -1.24 -41.82
N VAL A 890 -11.69 -1.38 -43.12
CA VAL A 890 -12.98 -1.14 -43.76
C VAL A 890 -13.61 -2.49 -44.08
N ILE A 891 -14.83 -2.70 -43.60
CA ILE A 891 -15.60 -3.92 -43.82
C ILE A 891 -16.78 -3.56 -44.73
N LEU A 892 -16.87 -4.26 -45.87
CA LEU A 892 -17.91 -4.04 -46.87
C LEU A 892 -18.79 -5.30 -47.00
N PRO A 893 -20.12 -5.18 -46.86
CA PRO A 893 -21.01 -6.28 -47.18
C PRO A 893 -21.11 -6.45 -48.71
N THR A 894 -20.84 -7.64 -49.23
CA THR A 894 -20.89 -7.94 -50.68
C THR A 894 -22.21 -8.54 -51.13
N GLN A 895 -22.97 -9.12 -50.19
CA GLN A 895 -24.22 -9.85 -50.49
C GLN A 895 -25.48 -9.00 -50.32
N ILE A 896 -25.36 -7.85 -49.64
CA ILE A 896 -26.48 -6.97 -49.31
C ILE A 896 -26.08 -5.52 -49.58
N ARG A 897 -27.05 -4.68 -49.95
CA ARG A 897 -26.81 -3.26 -50.25
C ARG A 897 -26.80 -2.43 -48.96
N HIS A 898 -25.69 -2.48 -48.23
CA HIS A 898 -25.43 -1.63 -47.08
C HIS A 898 -24.11 -0.86 -47.24
N ALA A 899 -23.99 0.27 -46.55
CA ALA A 899 -22.76 1.05 -46.52
C ALA A 899 -21.62 0.30 -45.82
N ALA A 900 -20.38 0.58 -46.25
CA ALA A 900 -19.20 0.05 -45.59
C ALA A 900 -19.05 0.65 -44.18
N LEU A 901 -18.54 -0.16 -43.25
CA LEU A 901 -18.19 0.27 -41.91
C LEU A 901 -16.67 0.41 -41.79
N LEU A 902 -16.24 1.42 -41.05
CA LEU A 902 -14.86 1.66 -40.69
C LEU A 902 -14.65 1.29 -39.21
N TYR A 903 -13.73 0.36 -38.97
CA TYR A 903 -13.21 0.01 -37.67
C TYR A 903 -12.06 0.95 -37.28
N THR A 904 -12.21 1.65 -36.16
CA THR A 904 -11.24 2.56 -35.55
C THR A 904 -11.03 2.17 -34.08
N PRO A 905 -10.18 1.17 -33.79
CA PRO A 905 -9.94 0.72 -32.42
C PRO A 905 -9.37 1.86 -31.56
N GLN A 906 -9.91 2.04 -30.35
CA GLN A 906 -9.48 3.08 -29.40
C GLN A 906 -9.49 4.51 -29.95
N ALA A 907 -10.45 4.83 -30.82
CA ALA A 907 -10.60 6.20 -31.31
C ALA A 907 -10.85 7.18 -30.13
N PRO A 908 -10.19 8.35 -30.10
CA PRO A 908 -10.38 9.39 -29.07
C PRO A 908 -11.83 9.83 -28.86
N ASP A 909 -12.64 9.78 -29.91
CA ASP A 909 -14.06 10.08 -29.86
C ASP A 909 -14.93 8.95 -29.26
N GLY A 910 -14.34 7.82 -28.90
CA GLY A 910 -15.01 6.68 -28.28
C GLY A 910 -15.85 5.82 -29.23
N ILE A 911 -15.73 6.03 -30.56
CA ILE A 911 -16.48 5.29 -31.59
C ILE A 911 -15.56 4.28 -32.29
N GLU A 912 -15.79 2.98 -32.06
CA GLU A 912 -14.95 1.91 -32.62
C GLU A 912 -15.41 1.44 -34.00
N PHE A 913 -16.71 1.49 -34.29
CA PHE A 913 -17.29 1.26 -35.62
C PHE A 913 -18.17 2.43 -36.00
N ARG A 914 -17.95 2.94 -37.22
CA ARG A 914 -18.68 4.07 -37.82
C ARG A 914 -18.92 3.80 -39.30
N LEU A 915 -19.79 4.58 -39.95
CA LEU A 915 -19.87 4.52 -41.41
C LEU A 915 -18.55 4.97 -42.01
N PHE A 916 -18.13 4.34 -43.12
CA PHE A 916 -16.93 4.77 -43.83
C PHE A 916 -17.04 6.22 -44.33
N SER A 917 -18.26 6.67 -44.64
CA SER A 917 -18.55 8.07 -45.01
C SER A 917 -18.23 9.07 -43.91
N ASP A 918 -18.24 8.64 -42.65
CA ASP A 918 -18.11 9.53 -41.49
C ASP A 918 -16.64 9.78 -41.11
N PHE A 919 -15.69 9.31 -41.93
CA PHE A 919 -14.27 9.57 -41.73
C PHE A 919 -13.98 11.07 -41.64
N VAL A 920 -14.49 11.88 -42.58
CA VAL A 920 -14.18 13.31 -42.61
C VAL A 920 -14.76 14.03 -41.38
N SER A 921 -16.02 13.75 -41.04
CA SER A 921 -16.67 14.30 -39.84
C SER A 921 -16.00 13.85 -38.55
N SER A 922 -15.34 12.69 -38.53
CA SER A 922 -14.59 12.27 -37.35
C SER A 922 -13.41 13.19 -37.03
N LEU A 923 -12.85 13.88 -38.03
CA LEU A 923 -11.74 14.82 -37.84
C LEU A 923 -12.13 16.04 -37.00
N ASP A 924 -13.43 16.30 -36.82
CA ASP A 924 -13.95 17.36 -35.94
C ASP A 924 -13.83 17.03 -34.47
N SER A 925 -13.66 15.74 -34.12
CA SER A 925 -13.44 15.33 -32.74
C SER A 925 -11.97 15.54 -32.34
N GLU A 926 -11.76 16.06 -31.14
CA GLU A 926 -10.42 16.31 -30.60
C GLU A 926 -9.58 15.02 -30.58
N GLY A 927 -8.31 15.14 -30.98
CA GLY A 927 -7.37 14.00 -31.04
C GLY A 927 -7.52 13.08 -32.25
N MET A 928 -8.59 13.16 -33.06
CA MET A 928 -8.78 12.24 -34.20
C MET A 928 -7.74 12.42 -35.32
N ILE A 929 -7.25 13.64 -35.54
CA ILE A 929 -6.14 13.89 -36.49
C ILE A 929 -4.87 13.15 -36.04
N ASP A 930 -4.54 13.24 -34.75
CA ASP A 930 -3.37 12.60 -34.15
C ASP A 930 -3.52 11.08 -34.17
N TYR A 931 -4.72 10.59 -33.83
CA TYR A 931 -5.08 9.18 -33.90
C TYR A 931 -4.78 8.55 -35.27
N TYR A 932 -5.22 9.18 -36.36
CA TYR A 932 -4.97 8.68 -37.71
C TYR A 932 -3.51 8.85 -38.13
N LYS A 933 -2.90 10.02 -37.90
CA LYS A 933 -1.52 10.27 -38.36
C LYS A 933 -0.50 9.38 -37.64
N ASP A 934 -0.69 9.10 -36.35
CA ASP A 934 0.27 8.33 -35.56
C ASP A 934 0.26 6.83 -35.91
N ARG A 935 -0.83 6.37 -36.53
CA ARG A 935 -0.99 5.04 -37.13
C ARG A 935 -0.43 4.92 -38.55
N CYS A 936 0.04 6.01 -39.14
CA CYS A 936 0.79 6.01 -40.41
C CYS A 936 2.31 6.03 -40.17
N ARG A 937 3.11 6.00 -41.25
CA ARG A 937 4.58 6.05 -41.18
C ARG A 937 5.07 7.35 -40.58
N ILE A 938 6.16 7.31 -39.80
CA ILE A 938 6.67 8.49 -39.08
C ILE A 938 7.01 9.66 -40.03
N LYS A 939 7.60 9.38 -41.20
CA LYS A 939 7.92 10.38 -42.23
C LYS A 939 6.70 11.13 -42.78
N ALA A 940 5.53 10.50 -42.78
CA ALA A 940 4.32 11.10 -43.34
C ALA A 940 3.53 11.94 -42.31
N ARG A 941 3.82 11.82 -41.02
CA ARG A 941 3.03 12.43 -39.94
C ARG A 941 2.87 13.95 -40.07
N ARG A 942 3.94 14.67 -40.42
CA ARG A 942 3.88 16.12 -40.63
C ARG A 942 2.91 16.46 -41.75
N THR A 943 3.13 15.90 -42.95
CA THR A 943 2.27 16.13 -44.12
C THR A 943 0.82 15.73 -43.84
N LEU A 944 0.60 14.58 -43.21
CA LEU A 944 -0.75 14.10 -42.82
C LEU A 944 -1.42 15.03 -41.82
N SER A 945 -0.69 15.58 -40.84
CA SER A 945 -1.27 16.51 -39.87
C SER A 945 -1.86 17.75 -40.55
N PHE A 946 -1.15 18.32 -41.54
CA PHE A 946 -1.64 19.45 -42.31
C PHE A 946 -2.74 19.03 -43.29
N PHE A 947 -2.58 17.89 -43.97
CA PHE A 947 -3.55 17.35 -44.92
C PHE A 947 -4.91 17.05 -44.27
N LEU A 948 -4.92 16.35 -43.14
CA LEU A 948 -6.14 16.03 -42.40
C LEU A 948 -6.80 17.30 -41.83
N ARG A 949 -6.02 18.29 -41.39
CA ARG A 949 -6.55 19.57 -40.92
C ARG A 949 -7.14 20.42 -42.05
N ASP A 950 -6.59 20.31 -43.26
CA ASP A 950 -7.15 20.94 -44.46
C ASP A 950 -8.41 20.21 -44.95
N MET A 951 -8.43 18.88 -44.84
CA MET A 951 -9.62 18.05 -45.09
C MET A 951 -10.76 18.36 -44.12
N GLN A 952 -10.46 18.52 -42.83
CA GLN A 952 -11.41 18.96 -41.80
C GLN A 952 -12.09 20.28 -42.18
N LYS A 953 -11.34 21.22 -42.80
CA LYS A 953 -11.86 22.51 -43.25
C LYS A 953 -12.61 22.47 -44.59
N GLY A 954 -12.75 21.29 -45.20
CA GLY A 954 -13.41 21.10 -46.49
C GLY A 954 -12.56 21.48 -47.71
N ASN A 955 -11.25 21.67 -47.54
CA ASN A 955 -10.35 22.12 -48.60
C ASN A 955 -9.58 20.98 -49.31
N ALA A 956 -9.59 19.76 -48.77
CA ALA A 956 -8.96 18.60 -49.40
C ALA A 956 -9.89 17.97 -50.45
N ASN A 957 -9.32 17.58 -51.60
CA ASN A 957 -10.11 17.16 -52.77
C ASN A 957 -10.43 15.66 -52.82
N LYS A 958 -9.72 14.82 -52.06
CA LYS A 958 -9.94 13.36 -52.05
C LYS A 958 -10.15 12.84 -50.63
N PRO A 959 -11.38 12.42 -50.26
CA PRO A 959 -11.59 11.63 -49.05
C PRO A 959 -10.94 10.24 -49.19
N PRO A 960 -10.77 9.48 -48.09
CA PRO A 960 -10.36 8.09 -48.17
C PRO A 960 -11.25 7.28 -49.11
N VAL A 961 -10.64 6.34 -49.84
CA VAL A 961 -11.35 5.46 -50.79
C VAL A 961 -11.09 4.02 -50.41
N ILE A 962 -12.11 3.17 -50.56
CA ILE A 962 -11.96 1.72 -50.40
C ILE A 962 -11.08 1.20 -51.54
N PRO A 963 -9.91 0.61 -51.24
CA PRO A 963 -9.00 0.09 -52.26
C PRO A 963 -9.65 -0.99 -53.12
N LYS A 964 -9.16 -1.18 -54.35
CA LYS A 964 -9.68 -2.23 -55.26
C LYS A 964 -9.44 -3.64 -54.73
N ALA A 965 -8.31 -3.85 -54.05
CA ALA A 965 -7.92 -5.15 -53.52
C ALA A 965 -8.25 -5.25 -52.03
N PHE A 966 -8.92 -6.34 -51.63
CA PHE A 966 -9.08 -6.72 -50.23
C PHE A 966 -7.79 -7.35 -49.68
N ILE A 967 -7.72 -7.46 -48.36
CA ILE A 967 -6.63 -8.12 -47.64
C ILE A 967 -6.71 -9.63 -47.90
N SER A 968 -5.71 -10.17 -48.61
CA SER A 968 -5.60 -11.61 -48.89
C SER A 968 -5.16 -12.41 -47.67
N ASP A 969 -4.24 -11.85 -46.87
CA ASP A 969 -3.71 -12.47 -45.66
C ASP A 969 -3.94 -11.54 -44.45
N VAL A 970 -4.94 -11.89 -43.65
CA VAL A 970 -5.32 -11.10 -42.47
C VAL A 970 -4.24 -11.20 -41.38
N ALA A 971 -3.57 -12.35 -41.26
CA ALA A 971 -2.51 -12.55 -40.27
C ALA A 971 -1.27 -11.71 -40.57
N ASP A 972 -0.97 -11.44 -41.84
CA ASP A 972 0.07 -10.49 -42.23
C ASP A 972 -0.25 -9.06 -41.75
N THR A 973 -1.53 -8.68 -41.85
CA THR A 973 -2.01 -7.35 -41.43
C THR A 973 -2.09 -7.20 -39.91
N CYS A 974 -2.43 -8.27 -39.18
CA CYS A 974 -2.52 -8.26 -37.72
C CYS A 974 -1.15 -8.33 -37.01
N PHE A 975 -0.15 -9.00 -37.59
CA PHE A 975 1.14 -9.25 -36.91
C PHE A 975 2.36 -8.65 -37.64
N ASN A 976 2.60 -9.04 -38.89
CA ASN A 976 3.83 -8.69 -39.60
C ASN A 976 3.92 -7.18 -39.87
N ARG A 977 2.90 -6.59 -40.51
CA ARG A 977 2.93 -5.19 -40.95
C ARG A 977 3.04 -4.18 -39.81
N PRO A 978 2.32 -4.32 -38.68
CA PRO A 978 2.48 -3.42 -37.54
C PRO A 978 3.91 -3.46 -36.98
N LEU A 979 4.48 -4.65 -36.80
CA LEU A 979 5.83 -4.84 -36.28
C LEU A 979 6.89 -4.30 -37.26
N GLU A 980 6.80 -4.66 -38.55
CA GLU A 980 7.71 -4.16 -39.58
C GLU A 980 7.67 -2.63 -39.71
N ARG A 981 6.48 -2.02 -39.63
CA ARG A 981 6.36 -0.56 -39.66
C ARG A 981 7.11 0.06 -38.50
N ARG A 982 6.93 -0.44 -37.27
CA ARG A 982 7.61 0.13 -36.09
C ARG A 982 9.12 0.02 -36.20
N LEU A 983 9.63 -1.13 -36.66
CA LEU A 983 11.05 -1.32 -36.93
C LEU A 983 11.56 -0.33 -37.98
N ARG A 984 10.78 -0.09 -39.05
CA ARG A 984 11.11 0.90 -40.08
C ARG A 984 11.07 2.33 -39.55
N ASP A 985 10.07 2.68 -38.74
CA ASP A 985 9.97 4.01 -38.11
C ASP A 985 11.22 4.29 -37.25
N VAL A 986 11.74 3.28 -36.54
CA VAL A 986 13.00 3.37 -35.78
C VAL A 986 14.19 3.57 -36.71
N GLU A 987 14.32 2.79 -37.80
CA GLU A 987 15.40 2.93 -38.79
C GLU A 987 15.40 4.31 -39.47
N GLU A 988 14.22 4.88 -39.68
CA GLU A 988 14.04 6.16 -40.36
C GLU A 988 14.28 7.38 -39.46
N THR A 989 14.42 7.17 -38.15
CA THR A 989 14.58 8.24 -37.16
C THR A 989 16.04 8.34 -36.69
N THR A 990 16.62 9.53 -36.77
CA THR A 990 18.02 9.78 -36.36
C THR A 990 18.16 10.21 -34.90
N THR A 991 17.13 10.79 -34.29
CA THR A 991 17.12 11.27 -32.89
C THR A 991 16.08 10.50 -32.06
N GLY A 992 16.43 10.09 -30.83
CA GLY A 992 15.50 9.34 -29.97
C GLY A 992 15.26 7.88 -30.41
N ARG A 993 16.11 7.35 -31.31
CA ARG A 993 16.03 5.96 -31.81
C ARG A 993 16.06 4.93 -30.68
N ASN A 994 16.90 5.15 -29.68
CA ASN A 994 17.04 4.30 -28.49
C ASN A 994 15.77 4.29 -27.65
N ASP A 995 15.17 5.47 -27.43
CA ASP A 995 13.90 5.60 -26.70
C ASP A 995 12.76 4.89 -27.43
N MET A 996 12.75 4.95 -28.76
CA MET A 996 11.77 4.22 -29.57
C MET A 996 11.96 2.69 -29.48
N LEU A 997 13.21 2.21 -29.42
CA LEU A 997 13.50 0.78 -29.23
C LEU A 997 13.19 0.28 -27.83
N ALA A 998 13.49 1.07 -26.79
CA ALA A 998 13.11 0.76 -25.41
C ALA A 998 11.59 0.56 -25.27
N LYS A 999 10.81 1.32 -26.05
CA LYS A 999 9.34 1.21 -26.10
C LYS A 999 8.84 0.06 -26.99
N LEU A 1000 9.66 -0.48 -27.89
CA LEU A 1000 9.23 -1.46 -28.91
C LEU A 1000 8.72 -2.81 -28.34
N ILE A 1001 9.26 -3.24 -27.19
CA ILE A 1001 8.93 -4.56 -26.60
C ILE A 1001 7.59 -4.55 -25.88
N TRP A 1002 7.34 -3.52 -25.07
CA TRP A 1002 6.01 -3.24 -24.53
C TRP A 1002 4.98 -3.14 -25.66
N VAL A 1003 5.37 -2.51 -26.77
CA VAL A 1003 4.53 -2.37 -27.96
C VAL A 1003 4.28 -3.68 -28.72
N SER A 1004 5.15 -4.69 -28.66
CA SER A 1004 4.88 -6.00 -29.33
C SER A 1004 3.74 -6.77 -28.67
N VAL A 1005 3.57 -6.57 -27.36
CA VAL A 1005 2.38 -6.99 -26.62
C VAL A 1005 1.22 -6.02 -26.91
N GLU A 1006 1.38 -4.68 -26.88
CA GLU A 1006 0.31 -3.71 -27.20
C GLU A 1006 -0.24 -3.78 -28.65
N ILE A 1007 0.58 -4.20 -29.63
CA ILE A 1007 0.18 -4.40 -31.03
C ILE A 1007 -1.00 -5.38 -31.10
N ILE A 1008 -1.04 -6.34 -30.17
CA ILE A 1008 -2.12 -7.31 -29.98
C ILE A 1008 -3.02 -6.91 -28.80
N ALA A 1009 -2.44 -6.34 -27.74
CA ALA A 1009 -3.07 -5.89 -26.50
C ALA A 1009 -3.53 -4.43 -26.60
N THR A 1010 -4.21 -4.07 -27.69
CA THR A 1010 -4.97 -2.82 -27.82
C THR A 1010 -6.32 -2.90 -27.08
N ALA A 1011 -6.44 -3.78 -26.09
CA ALA A 1011 -7.47 -3.71 -25.06
C ALA A 1011 -6.71 -3.39 -23.77
N LEU A 1012 -6.75 -2.16 -23.27
CA LEU A 1012 -7.69 -1.80 -22.22
C LEU A 1012 -7.87 -0.26 -22.14
N THR A 1013 -8.66 0.31 -23.04
CA THR A 1013 -9.61 1.35 -22.63
C THR A 1013 -10.97 0.70 -22.42
N LEU A 1014 -10.97 -0.47 -21.77
CA LEU A 1014 -12.22 -1.05 -21.30
C LEU A 1014 -12.78 -0.04 -20.29
N PRO A 1015 -14.07 0.28 -20.34
CA PRO A 1015 -14.70 0.90 -19.19
C PRO A 1015 -14.63 -0.03 -17.95
N PHE A 1016 -14.34 -1.34 -18.13
CA PHE A 1016 -14.33 -2.37 -17.09
C PHE A 1016 -13.16 -3.36 -17.20
N PRO A 1017 -11.93 -2.99 -16.77
CA PRO A 1017 -10.96 -3.99 -16.35
C PRO A 1017 -11.57 -4.89 -15.25
N PRO A 1018 -11.22 -6.18 -15.18
CA PRO A 1018 -11.57 -7.09 -14.08
C PRO A 1018 -11.18 -6.62 -12.68
N ALA A 1019 -10.39 -5.54 -12.57
CA ALA A 1019 -9.96 -4.94 -11.31
C ALA A 1019 -10.65 -3.59 -11.00
N SER A 1020 -11.64 -3.14 -11.79
CA SER A 1020 -12.11 -1.74 -11.79
C SER A 1020 -13.39 -1.45 -11.02
N PHE A 1021 -13.82 -2.30 -10.10
CA PHE A 1021 -14.97 -1.97 -9.23
C PHE A 1021 -14.62 -1.16 -7.98
N ALA A 1022 -13.36 -0.72 -7.82
CA ALA A 1022 -12.99 0.27 -6.81
C ALA A 1022 -13.62 1.66 -7.09
N VAL A 1023 -14.95 1.75 -6.97
CA VAL A 1023 -15.71 2.99 -6.96
C VAL A 1023 -15.32 3.71 -5.69
N GLY A 1024 -14.74 4.90 -5.81
CA GLY A 1024 -14.33 5.70 -4.66
C GLY A 1024 -15.51 5.85 -3.70
N SER A 1025 -15.46 5.16 -2.56
CA SER A 1025 -16.58 5.16 -1.62
C SER A 1025 -16.84 6.59 -1.12
N LEU A 1026 -18.09 6.90 -0.78
CA LEU A 1026 -18.47 8.17 -0.11
C LEU A 1026 -17.63 8.44 1.16
N ILE A 1027 -17.09 7.36 1.72
CA ILE A 1027 -16.32 7.34 2.95
C ILE A 1027 -14.89 6.84 2.65
N SER A 1028 -14.27 7.37 1.58
CA SER A 1028 -12.91 7.00 1.22
C SER A 1028 -12.01 7.07 2.46
N LEU A 1029 -11.45 5.91 2.82
CA LEU A 1029 -10.43 5.78 3.86
C LEU A 1029 -9.18 6.48 3.32
N HIS A 1030 -9.06 7.78 3.59
CA HIS A 1030 -7.74 8.35 3.76
C HIS A 1030 -7.43 8.32 5.24
N ASP A 1031 -6.32 7.65 5.54
CA ASP A 1031 -5.83 7.26 6.84
C ASP A 1031 -5.85 8.41 7.85
N SER A 1032 -6.59 8.22 8.94
CA SER A 1032 -6.47 9.06 10.14
C SER A 1032 -6.68 8.20 11.39
N GLY A 1033 -7.61 7.23 11.32
CA GLY A 1033 -7.81 6.23 12.38
C GLY A 1033 -6.69 5.16 12.43
N GLN A 1034 -6.11 4.79 11.28
CA GLN A 1034 -4.95 3.89 11.25
C GLN A 1034 -3.67 4.57 11.77
N ALA A 1035 -3.56 5.90 11.75
CA ALA A 1035 -2.36 6.59 12.19
C ALA A 1035 -2.06 6.30 13.67
N LEU A 1036 -3.07 6.26 14.55
CA LEU A 1036 -2.87 6.00 15.98
C LEU A 1036 -2.51 4.52 16.25
N VAL A 1037 -3.12 3.60 15.51
CA VAL A 1037 -2.84 2.15 15.60
C VAL A 1037 -1.49 1.81 14.97
N ALA A 1038 -1.13 2.41 13.83
CA ALA A 1038 0.16 2.28 13.15
C ALA A 1038 1.29 2.97 13.93
N LEU A 1039 1.02 4.13 14.55
CA LEU A 1039 1.93 4.74 15.53
C LEU A 1039 2.17 3.77 16.68
N SER A 1040 1.11 3.22 17.30
CA SER A 1040 1.24 2.23 18.39
C SER A 1040 1.94 0.92 17.98
N ALA A 1041 1.91 0.57 16.68
CA ALA A 1041 2.54 -0.62 16.11
C ALA A 1041 3.94 -0.38 15.52
N GLY A 1042 4.43 0.87 15.48
CA GLY A 1042 5.75 1.22 14.94
C GLY A 1042 5.88 1.17 13.41
N ASP A 1043 4.77 1.10 12.68
CA ASP A 1043 4.73 0.99 11.21
C ASP A 1043 4.89 2.38 10.55
N ARG A 1044 6.10 2.66 10.03
CA ARG A 1044 6.53 3.98 9.56
C ARG A 1044 5.79 4.50 8.34
N GLU A 1045 5.35 3.63 7.43
CA GLU A 1045 4.71 4.07 6.18
C GLU A 1045 3.24 4.45 6.37
N ARG A 1046 2.57 3.85 7.37
CA ARG A 1046 1.17 4.14 7.72
C ARG A 1046 0.99 5.19 8.83
N ALA A 1047 2.05 5.52 9.57
CA ALA A 1047 2.00 6.49 10.68
C ALA A 1047 2.11 7.95 10.23
N THR A 1048 2.65 8.20 9.03
CA THR A 1048 2.86 9.54 8.49
C THR A 1048 1.70 10.04 7.61
N SER A 1049 0.67 9.23 7.38
CA SER A 1049 -0.47 9.52 6.47
C SER A 1049 -1.52 10.45 7.08
#